data_AF-A0A812MFC2-F1
#
_entry.id   AF-A0A812MFC2-F1
#
_cell.length_a   1.000
_cell.length_b   1.000
_cell.length_c   1.000
_cell.angle_alpha   90.00
_cell.angle_beta   90.00
_cell.angle_gamma   90.00
#
_symmetry.space_group_name_H-M   'P 1'
#
loop_
_entity.id
_entity.type
_entity.pdbx_description
1 polymer ?
#
loop_
_entity_poly.entity_id
_entity_poly.type
_entity_poly.pdbx_seq_one_letter_code
_entity_poly.pdbx_strand_id
1 'polypeptide(L)'
;MGLLLLLGSATVQIIFTIILLTDDFLGAPFSAKLESARSWRRSAHDHSYMDLAGSSLVSRVCNLDDSLVLSNAQAGIITEINSFLGLGLLEFQTAGLRPGMVLSTLCILLWCLYLLKEFRLVGTGVEAILHVARSGATTFEHGSFRTISYYRCWFFCFTSLMRMAIAAGILYAGIIWLANTASITELMLNAVALGSVMEVDEMIFSAMMPKRIQNRVQELEAVKICFTRRRSQCEALILVLFILGLLLWPWHFLLEPLGSTMLQVKHAYCGGERDFVVAMNDDVGVIFAHGTDSYQRTDRNNATLIETAVQDYAFVGFSDFVSFQATGPAFANKRGSNIADAASTVQSCNDFDAWFVFGRPKSVIDYSDIYAVYWRTVTFSLGFGENTTCPEMVNYCDRSSLLRLVCGPTCGCRSQSYNSWFMVEAQGCSRVCLQRRREFVAEVATYPESCVDVERDDERWLALWDKYPAAAASYAKITEPAQLERLSWTAFWAKEVGCAALQNNDNYLEPVTKSPWCAGFDQFFSPLSELCPATCLGCGDYSCQDVRTGVLQALAPHLNATDCADIVARGLCDQPGLEAATLYCCRSCDGTSGGQDGPEGEDGDGEDDDGQGPGYGHGDAGHDGAEGGDSASEAYGSADDGGGEEGGTGYGDGEGSDGEEDIADTGNGGNGDGDDESADEAGYGGDGDEADGEDAGDADEAGYGGDGDEADGEDAGYADEAGYGGDGDEADGEDADAGGAYGYTTADEG
;
A
#
# COMPACT_ATOMS: atom_id res chain seq x y z
N MET A 1 17.05 -35.07 53.37
CA MET A 1 16.89 -33.61 53.56
C MET A 1 17.85 -32.81 52.68
N GLY A 2 19.18 -32.91 52.83
CA GLY A 2 20.12 -32.16 51.97
C GLY A 2 19.94 -32.39 50.46
N LEU A 3 19.70 -33.65 50.05
CA LEU A 3 19.36 -33.97 48.66
C LEU A 3 18.05 -33.32 48.20
N LEU A 4 17.02 -33.25 49.06
CA LEU A 4 15.73 -32.63 48.72
C LEU A 4 15.88 -31.11 48.56
N LEU A 5 16.69 -30.46 49.40
CA LEU A 5 17.00 -29.03 49.27
C LEU A 5 17.74 -28.73 47.97
N LEU A 6 18.71 -29.58 47.63
CA LEU A 6 19.45 -29.45 46.39
C LEU A 6 18.55 -29.67 45.16
N LEU A 7 17.69 -30.69 45.19
CA LEU A 7 16.72 -30.94 44.12
C LEU A 7 15.74 -29.77 44.01
N GLY A 8 15.18 -29.27 45.11
CA GLY A 8 14.27 -28.13 45.09
C GLY A 8 14.91 -26.87 44.51
N SER A 9 16.11 -26.51 44.96
CA SER A 9 16.86 -25.36 44.43
C SER A 9 17.21 -25.53 42.95
N ALA A 10 17.67 -26.72 42.54
CA ALA A 10 17.95 -27.01 41.15
C ALA A 10 16.69 -26.94 40.28
N THR A 11 15.56 -27.48 40.76
CA THR A 11 14.28 -27.44 40.07
C THR A 11 13.82 -26.01 39.84
N VAL A 12 13.87 -25.14 40.85
CA VAL A 12 13.48 -23.72 40.69
C VAL A 12 14.35 -23.01 39.65
N GLN A 13 15.68 -23.19 39.73
CA GLN A 13 16.59 -22.55 38.78
C GLN A 13 16.45 -23.11 37.35
N ILE A 14 16.20 -24.41 37.20
CA ILE A 14 15.92 -25.04 35.89
C ILE A 14 14.61 -24.49 35.32
N ILE A 15 13.54 -24.41 36.12
CA ILE A 15 12.26 -23.84 35.70
C ILE A 15 12.47 -22.39 35.24
N PHE A 16 13.20 -21.59 36.02
CA PHE A 16 13.48 -20.21 35.64
C PHE A 16 14.28 -20.11 34.34
N THR A 17 15.29 -20.97 34.16
CA THR A 17 16.06 -21.04 32.90
C THR A 17 15.17 -21.41 31.72
N ILE A 18 14.23 -22.35 31.91
CA ILE A 18 13.26 -22.72 30.87
C ILE A 18 12.35 -21.54 30.55
N ILE A 19 11.79 -20.87 31.55
CA ILE A 19 10.92 -19.69 31.37
C ILE A 19 11.65 -18.60 30.57
N LEU A 20 12.89 -18.27 30.94
CA LEU A 20 13.69 -17.27 30.22
C LEU A 20 14.00 -17.65 28.76
N LEU A 21 13.97 -18.94 28.43
CA LEU A 21 14.22 -19.45 27.08
C LEU A 21 12.94 -19.71 26.28
N THR A 22 11.76 -19.49 26.87
CA THR A 22 10.50 -19.59 26.12
C THR A 22 10.34 -18.42 25.16
N ASP A 23 9.74 -18.69 24.00
CA ASP A 23 9.48 -17.67 22.96
C ASP A 23 8.55 -16.56 23.48
N ASP A 24 7.66 -16.88 24.43
CA ASP A 24 6.78 -15.89 25.08
C ASP A 24 7.57 -14.83 25.85
N PHE A 25 8.69 -15.22 26.47
CA PHE A 25 9.52 -14.31 27.25
C PHE A 25 10.63 -13.64 26.42
N LEU A 26 11.18 -14.37 25.44
CA LEU A 26 12.16 -13.84 24.49
C LEU A 26 11.52 -12.89 23.46
N GLY A 27 10.20 -13.00 23.26
CA GLY A 27 9.47 -12.31 22.23
C GLY A 27 9.74 -12.86 20.83
N ALA A 28 8.90 -12.49 19.87
CA ALA A 28 9.16 -12.79 18.47
C ALA A 28 10.47 -12.12 18.03
N PRO A 29 11.32 -12.80 17.23
CA PRO A 29 12.56 -12.22 16.75
C PRO A 29 12.27 -10.92 16.00
N PHE A 30 13.13 -9.91 16.17
CA PHE A 30 12.91 -8.59 15.56
C PHE A 30 12.78 -8.64 14.04
N SER A 31 13.31 -9.68 13.39
CA SER A 31 13.13 -9.95 11.96
C SER A 31 11.66 -10.14 11.55
N ALA A 32 10.79 -10.65 12.42
CA ALA A 32 9.35 -10.74 12.14
C ALA A 32 8.71 -9.34 11.96
N LYS A 33 9.24 -8.31 12.63
CA LYS A 33 8.80 -6.93 12.44
C LYS A 33 9.12 -6.39 11.04
N LEU A 34 10.08 -6.97 10.31
CA LEU A 34 10.44 -6.54 8.96
C LEU A 34 9.33 -6.85 7.95
N GLU A 35 8.73 -8.02 8.04
CA GLU A 35 7.60 -8.38 7.15
C GLU A 35 6.37 -7.53 7.49
N SER A 36 6.09 -7.34 8.78
CA SER A 36 5.04 -6.43 9.23
C SER A 36 5.26 -5.01 8.72
N ALA A 37 6.50 -4.50 8.74
CA ALA A 37 6.85 -3.17 8.22
C ALA A 37 6.60 -3.04 6.71
N ARG A 38 7.01 -4.05 5.93
CA ARG A 38 6.78 -4.10 4.48
C ARG A 38 5.30 -4.22 4.13
N SER A 39 4.55 -5.01 4.91
CA SER A 39 3.10 -5.14 4.74
C SER A 39 2.39 -3.83 5.04
N TRP A 40 2.68 -3.23 6.19
CA TRP A 40 2.13 -1.94 6.58
C TRP A 40 2.43 -0.85 5.56
N ARG A 41 3.66 -0.78 5.04
CA ARG A 41 4.02 0.25 4.08
C ARG A 41 3.21 0.18 2.79
N ARG A 42 2.91 -1.02 2.30
CA ARG A 42 2.07 -1.20 1.10
C ARG A 42 0.67 -0.58 1.30
N SER A 43 0.11 -0.72 2.50
CA SER A 43 -1.20 -0.15 2.84
C SER A 43 -1.13 1.33 3.26
N ALA A 44 -0.02 1.79 3.83
CA ALA A 44 0.10 3.13 4.41
C ALA A 44 0.20 4.25 3.35
N HIS A 45 0.44 3.89 2.10
CA HIS A 45 0.34 4.80 0.96
C HIS A 45 -1.08 4.88 0.37
N ASP A 46 -2.08 4.15 0.89
CA ASP A 46 -3.45 4.34 0.42
C ASP A 46 -3.94 5.76 0.76
N HIS A 47 -4.50 6.45 -0.23
CA HIS A 47 -5.07 7.78 -0.11
C HIS A 47 -6.15 7.89 1.00
N SER A 48 -6.78 6.77 1.38
CA SER A 48 -7.74 6.71 2.49
C SER A 48 -7.12 7.09 3.83
N TYR A 49 -5.79 6.96 3.96
CA TYR A 49 -5.02 7.33 5.15
C TYR A 49 -4.29 8.68 5.00
N MET A 50 -4.53 9.41 3.91
CA MET A 50 -4.02 10.78 3.75
C MET A 50 -4.72 11.70 4.75
N ASP A 51 -3.96 12.59 5.39
CA ASP A 51 -4.54 13.54 6.32
C ASP A 51 -5.19 14.74 5.59
N LEU A 52 -5.84 15.62 6.37
CA LEU A 52 -6.46 16.84 5.85
C LEU A 52 -5.43 17.85 5.34
N ALA A 53 -4.16 17.73 5.75
CA ALA A 53 -3.06 18.57 5.29
C ALA A 53 -2.43 18.03 3.99
N GLY A 54 -2.96 16.93 3.44
CA GLY A 54 -2.46 16.34 2.21
C GLY A 54 -1.15 15.58 2.37
N SER A 55 -0.76 15.20 3.59
CA SER A 55 0.45 14.42 3.88
C SER A 55 0.14 12.92 4.02
N SER A 56 1.08 12.07 3.58
CA SER A 56 0.91 10.62 3.68
C SER A 56 1.09 10.11 5.12
N LEU A 57 0.42 9.01 5.47
CA LEU A 57 0.60 8.34 6.75
C LEU A 57 2.06 7.91 6.99
N VAL A 58 2.76 7.49 5.93
CA VAL A 58 4.17 7.09 6.00
C VAL A 58 5.05 8.27 6.38
N SER A 59 4.83 9.44 5.77
CA SER A 59 5.57 10.67 6.06
C SER A 59 5.38 11.07 7.53
N ARG A 60 4.15 11.04 8.03
CA ARG A 60 3.82 11.36 9.43
C ARG A 60 4.49 10.42 10.43
N VAL A 61 4.40 9.10 10.20
CA VAL A 61 5.03 8.09 11.09
C VAL A 61 6.56 8.26 11.12
N CYS A 62 7.18 8.47 9.96
CA CYS A 62 8.64 8.59 9.87
C CYS A 62 9.19 9.91 10.44
N ASN A 63 8.35 10.93 10.55
CA ASN A 63 8.66 12.20 11.20
C ASN A 63 8.21 12.26 12.67
N LEU A 64 7.76 11.13 13.24
CA LEU A 64 7.31 11.00 14.62
C LEU A 64 6.20 12.00 14.98
N ASP A 65 5.15 12.05 14.15
CA ASP A 65 3.98 12.87 14.44
C ASP A 65 3.19 12.35 15.65
N ASP A 66 3.27 13.08 16.76
CA ASP A 66 2.57 12.78 18.02
C ASP A 66 1.03 12.89 17.89
N SER A 67 0.51 13.50 16.82
CA SER A 67 -0.93 13.66 16.58
C SER A 67 -1.58 12.48 15.85
N LEU A 68 -0.80 11.45 15.51
CA LEU A 68 -1.31 10.25 14.87
C LEU A 68 -2.27 9.53 15.83
N VAL A 69 -3.54 9.38 15.42
CA VAL A 69 -4.46 8.45 16.10
C VAL A 69 -4.27 7.03 15.56
N LEU A 70 -3.97 6.94 14.26
CA LEU A 70 -3.71 5.71 13.54
C LEU A 70 -2.19 5.51 13.39
N SER A 71 -1.69 4.29 13.64
CA SER A 71 -0.27 3.92 13.52
C SER A 71 0.71 4.44 14.59
N ASN A 72 0.22 4.71 15.81
CA ASN A 72 1.07 5.03 16.96
C ASN A 72 2.11 3.96 17.29
N ALA A 73 1.76 2.68 17.11
CA ALA A 73 2.69 1.58 17.34
C ALA A 73 3.90 1.65 16.39
N GLN A 74 3.68 2.00 15.12
CA GLN A 74 4.75 2.12 14.13
C GLN A 74 5.66 3.32 14.43
N ALA A 75 5.09 4.47 14.81
CA ALA A 75 5.86 5.63 15.24
C ALA A 75 6.69 5.32 16.51
N GLY A 76 6.11 4.60 17.47
CA GLY A 76 6.81 4.09 18.66
C GLY A 76 8.01 3.22 18.31
N ILE A 77 7.84 2.25 17.41
CA ILE A 77 8.94 1.38 16.95
C ILE A 77 10.05 2.19 16.28
N ILE A 78 9.73 3.19 15.44
CA ILE A 78 10.74 4.05 14.80
C ILE A 78 11.48 4.91 15.84
N THR A 79 10.76 5.40 16.85
CA THR A 79 11.33 6.16 17.97
C THR A 79 12.32 5.30 18.76
N GLU A 80 11.92 4.07 19.11
CA GLU A 80 12.79 3.09 19.76
C GLU A 80 14.05 2.80 18.93
N ILE A 81 13.90 2.53 17.63
CA ILE A 81 15.04 2.26 16.74
C ILE A 81 15.99 3.47 16.69
N ASN A 82 15.45 4.69 16.52
CA ASN A 82 16.26 5.91 16.46
C ASN A 82 17.02 6.14 17.78
N SER A 83 16.35 5.97 18.92
CA SER A 83 16.98 6.11 20.23
C SER A 83 18.04 5.03 20.50
N PHE A 84 17.77 3.78 20.11
CA PHE A 84 18.68 2.65 20.33
C PHE A 84 19.95 2.76 19.47
N LEU A 85 19.79 3.11 18.20
CA LEU A 85 20.91 3.24 17.26
C LEU A 85 21.60 4.61 17.33
N GLY A 86 20.99 5.60 18.00
CA GLY A 86 21.49 6.98 18.01
C GLY A 86 21.36 7.66 16.65
N LEU A 87 20.29 7.37 15.90
CA LEU A 87 20.03 7.94 14.59
C LEU A 87 19.15 9.19 14.69
N GLY A 88 19.45 10.20 13.89
CA GLY A 88 18.47 11.24 13.57
C GLY A 88 17.24 10.69 12.83
N LEU A 89 16.17 11.49 12.75
CA LEU A 89 14.92 11.12 12.10
C LEU A 89 15.15 10.57 10.68
N LEU A 90 15.92 11.30 9.88
CA LEU A 90 16.19 11.00 8.47
C LEU A 90 17.50 10.24 8.22
N GLU A 91 18.27 9.94 9.28
CA GLU A 91 19.57 9.29 9.12
C GLU A 91 19.41 7.77 9.02
N PHE A 92 19.98 7.19 7.97
CA PHE A 92 20.04 5.73 7.76
C PHE A 92 21.46 5.18 7.94
N GLN A 93 22.39 6.00 8.40
CA GLN A 93 23.77 5.60 8.66
C GLN A 93 24.10 5.90 10.12
N THR A 94 24.62 4.89 10.81
CA THR A 94 25.05 5.06 12.20
C THR A 94 26.41 5.72 12.21
N ALA A 95 26.49 7.00 12.60
CA ALA A 95 27.76 7.68 12.82
C ALA A 95 28.26 7.38 14.24
N GLY A 96 29.30 6.55 14.37
CA GLY A 96 30.01 6.35 15.63
C GLY A 96 29.36 5.37 16.61
N LEU A 97 29.32 5.76 17.90
CA LEU A 97 28.90 4.91 19.01
C LEU A 97 27.37 4.82 19.07
N ARG A 98 26.83 3.61 18.94
CA ARG A 98 25.39 3.33 19.06
C ARG A 98 25.02 3.21 20.54
N PRO A 99 24.33 4.19 21.15
CA PRO A 99 24.17 4.28 22.60
C PRO A 99 23.44 3.08 23.20
N GLY A 100 22.41 2.56 22.53
CA GLY A 100 21.67 1.37 22.97
C GLY A 100 22.53 0.11 22.99
N MET A 101 23.41 -0.09 22.01
CA MET A 101 24.34 -1.23 21.97
C MET A 101 25.40 -1.14 23.08
N VAL A 102 25.91 0.06 23.35
CA VAL A 102 26.86 0.28 24.46
C VAL A 102 26.19 0.02 25.80
N LEU A 103 25.00 0.57 26.02
CA LEU A 103 24.24 0.35 27.25
C LEU A 103 23.89 -1.14 27.44
N SER A 104 23.44 -1.82 26.37
CA SER A 104 23.20 -3.27 26.39
C SER A 104 24.45 -4.06 26.79
N THR A 105 25.61 -3.68 26.24
CA THR A 105 26.89 -4.30 26.60
C THR A 105 27.27 -4.06 28.06
N LEU A 106 26.97 -2.87 28.61
CA LEU A 106 27.18 -2.57 30.04
C LEU A 106 26.27 -3.38 30.95
N CYS A 107 25.00 -3.57 30.57
CA CYS A 107 24.06 -4.43 31.30
C CYS A 107 24.49 -5.90 31.24
N ILE A 108 24.94 -6.39 30.08
CA ILE A 108 25.51 -7.74 29.94
C ILE A 108 26.78 -7.86 30.77
N LEU A 109 27.66 -6.86 30.82
CA LEU A 109 28.85 -6.85 31.67
C LEU A 109 28.46 -6.96 33.14
N LEU A 110 27.52 -6.14 33.60
CA LEU A 110 27.03 -6.16 34.98
C LEU A 110 26.47 -7.54 35.33
N TRP A 111 25.64 -8.11 34.45
CA TRP A 111 25.10 -9.47 34.59
C TRP A 111 26.21 -10.53 34.66
N CYS A 112 27.20 -10.45 33.77
CA CYS A 112 28.37 -11.35 33.79
C CYS A 112 29.13 -11.24 35.13
N LEU A 113 29.29 -10.04 35.68
CA LEU A 113 29.98 -9.84 36.96
C LEU A 113 29.21 -10.46 38.14
N TYR A 114 27.88 -10.34 38.15
CA TYR A 114 27.03 -11.01 39.15
C TYR A 114 27.22 -12.53 39.11
N LEU A 115 27.20 -13.14 37.92
CA LEU A 115 27.35 -14.59 37.79
C LEU A 115 28.78 -15.06 38.03
N LEU A 116 29.79 -14.24 37.70
CA LEU A 116 31.19 -14.55 37.99
C LEU A 116 31.51 -14.58 39.48
N LYS A 117 30.84 -13.76 40.28
CA LYS A 117 30.90 -13.85 41.74
C LYS A 117 30.49 -15.27 42.18
N GLU A 118 29.42 -15.81 41.61
CA GLU A 118 28.95 -17.16 41.92
C GLU A 118 29.88 -18.27 41.43
N PHE A 119 30.38 -18.18 40.19
CA PHE A 119 31.38 -19.13 39.70
C PHE A 119 32.64 -19.16 40.58
N ARG A 120 33.08 -17.98 41.05
CA ARG A 120 34.23 -17.88 41.95
C ARG A 120 33.93 -18.47 43.32
N LEU A 121 32.73 -18.25 43.85
CA LEU A 121 32.30 -18.84 45.12
C LEU A 121 32.28 -20.37 45.05
N VAL A 122 31.73 -20.93 43.97
CA VAL A 122 31.71 -22.39 43.76
C VAL A 122 33.11 -22.94 43.51
N GLY A 123 33.92 -22.26 42.70
CA GLY A 123 35.30 -22.66 42.39
C GLY A 123 36.21 -22.69 43.62
N THR A 124 36.15 -21.65 44.46
CA THR A 124 36.88 -21.60 45.73
C THR A 124 36.40 -22.67 46.72
N GLY A 125 35.11 -22.97 46.74
CA GLY A 125 34.55 -24.08 47.54
C GLY A 125 35.06 -25.45 47.09
N VAL A 126 35.08 -25.71 45.79
CA VAL A 126 35.65 -26.95 45.22
C VAL A 126 37.15 -27.04 45.52
N GLU A 127 37.91 -25.97 45.35
CA GLU A 127 39.33 -25.92 45.69
C GLU A 127 39.57 -26.25 47.17
N ALA A 128 38.82 -25.62 48.08
CA ALA A 128 38.94 -25.85 49.51
C ALA A 128 38.73 -27.33 49.87
N ILE A 129 37.74 -27.99 49.26
CA ILE A 129 37.44 -29.41 49.52
C ILE A 129 38.45 -30.35 48.86
N LEU A 130 38.98 -29.99 47.69
CA LEU A 130 40.04 -30.75 47.04
C LEU A 130 41.36 -30.72 47.83
N HIS A 131 41.60 -29.67 48.62
CA HIS A 131 42.76 -29.55 49.52
C HIS A 131 42.66 -30.42 50.78
N VAL A 132 41.47 -30.87 51.19
CA VAL A 132 41.29 -31.74 52.36
C VAL A 132 41.71 -33.17 52.04
N ALA A 133 42.53 -33.78 52.90
CA ALA A 133 43.02 -35.15 52.71
C ALA A 133 41.86 -36.15 52.64
N ARG A 134 41.95 -37.11 51.71
CA ARG A 134 40.90 -38.12 51.47
C ARG A 134 41.18 -39.39 52.28
N SER A 135 40.17 -39.94 52.93
CA SER A 135 40.24 -41.18 53.73
C SER A 135 38.97 -42.03 53.53
N GLY A 136 38.95 -43.28 54.01
CA GLY A 136 37.73 -44.11 54.00
C GLY A 136 36.62 -43.57 54.91
N ALA A 137 36.99 -42.88 56.00
CA ALA A 137 36.06 -42.31 56.97
C ALA A 137 36.29 -40.79 57.14
N THR A 138 35.20 -40.04 57.32
CA THR A 138 35.28 -38.61 57.66
C THR A 138 35.62 -38.43 59.13
N THR A 139 36.70 -37.72 59.43
CA THR A 139 37.09 -37.35 60.80
C THR A 139 36.94 -35.85 60.97
N PHE A 140 36.14 -35.45 61.99
CA PHE A 140 35.89 -34.06 62.35
C PHE A 140 36.42 -33.84 63.76
N GLU A 141 37.47 -33.04 63.89
CA GLU A 141 38.17 -32.79 65.16
C GLU A 141 38.30 -31.27 65.34
N HIS A 142 37.90 -30.75 66.50
CA HIS A 142 38.07 -29.34 66.89
C HIS A 142 37.51 -28.29 65.91
N GLY A 143 36.38 -28.57 65.23
CA GLY A 143 35.78 -27.61 64.30
C GLY A 143 36.38 -27.62 62.88
N SER A 144 37.33 -28.51 62.60
CA SER A 144 37.98 -28.66 61.31
C SER A 144 37.87 -30.09 60.75
N PHE A 145 37.81 -30.20 59.42
CA PHE A 145 37.79 -31.49 58.73
C PHE A 145 39.22 -31.98 58.49
N ARG A 146 39.65 -33.03 59.20
CA ARG A 146 40.99 -33.60 59.04
C ARG A 146 41.09 -34.52 57.83
N THR A 147 40.06 -35.37 57.63
CA THR A 147 39.92 -36.18 56.42
C THR A 147 38.48 -36.25 55.94
N ILE A 148 38.26 -36.20 54.63
CA ILE A 148 36.93 -36.37 53.99
C ILE A 148 36.82 -37.74 53.28
N SER A 149 35.62 -38.33 53.24
CA SER A 149 35.40 -39.59 52.54
C SER A 149 35.29 -39.35 51.03
N TYR A 150 35.75 -40.32 50.23
CA TYR A 150 35.70 -40.25 48.76
C TYR A 150 34.28 -39.97 48.23
N TYR A 151 33.27 -40.65 48.80
CA TYR A 151 31.88 -40.47 48.40
C TYR A 151 31.37 -39.04 48.68
N ARG A 152 31.70 -38.45 49.83
CA ARG A 152 31.27 -37.08 50.16
C ARG A 152 31.99 -36.03 49.30
N CYS A 153 33.28 -36.25 49.03
CA CYS A 153 34.06 -35.40 48.12
C CYS A 153 33.47 -35.46 46.70
N TRP A 154 33.20 -36.66 46.17
CA TRP A 154 32.58 -36.82 44.86
C TRP A 154 31.18 -36.19 44.81
N PHE A 155 30.34 -36.44 45.82
CA PHE A 155 29.01 -35.85 45.89
C PHE A 155 29.10 -34.32 45.90
N PHE A 156 29.99 -33.72 46.70
CA PHE A 156 30.20 -32.27 46.71
C PHE A 156 30.67 -31.72 45.36
N CYS A 157 31.64 -32.38 44.72
CA CYS A 157 32.13 -31.99 43.40
C CYS A 157 31.02 -32.07 42.36
N PHE A 158 30.21 -33.14 42.38
CA PHE A 158 29.06 -33.32 41.51
C PHE A 158 28.02 -32.22 41.71
N THR A 159 27.65 -31.92 42.96
CA THR A 159 26.68 -30.85 43.26
C THR A 159 27.21 -29.47 42.86
N SER A 160 28.51 -29.25 43.02
CA SER A 160 29.16 -28.00 42.59
C SER A 160 29.18 -27.88 41.07
N LEU A 161 29.45 -28.97 40.35
CA LEU A 161 29.39 -29.00 38.89
C LEU A 161 27.97 -28.74 38.38
N MET A 162 26.96 -29.35 38.99
CA MET A 162 25.56 -29.09 38.64
C MET A 162 25.19 -27.62 38.88
N ARG A 163 25.61 -27.03 40.02
CA ARG A 163 25.40 -25.60 40.29
C ARG A 163 26.08 -24.71 39.25
N MET A 164 27.32 -25.02 38.85
CA MET A 164 28.00 -24.28 37.77
C MET A 164 27.27 -24.43 36.43
N ALA A 165 26.77 -25.63 36.10
CA ALA A 165 26.03 -25.86 34.87
C ALA A 165 24.72 -25.06 34.82
N ILE A 166 23.99 -25.02 35.93
CA ILE A 166 22.76 -24.22 36.05
C ILE A 166 23.07 -22.72 35.97
N ALA A 167 24.09 -22.24 36.71
CA ALA A 167 24.53 -20.85 36.65
C ALA A 167 24.97 -20.46 35.23
N ALA A 168 25.61 -21.38 34.49
CA ALA A 168 25.97 -21.15 33.08
C ALA A 168 24.74 -21.09 32.16
N GLY A 169 23.72 -21.93 32.42
CA GLY A 169 22.44 -21.86 31.71
C GLY A 169 21.72 -20.53 31.95
N ILE A 170 21.66 -20.08 33.20
CA ILE A 170 21.08 -18.78 33.58
C ILE A 170 21.87 -17.62 32.97
N LEU A 171 23.20 -17.69 32.98
CA LEU A 171 24.06 -16.70 32.33
C LEU A 171 23.73 -16.60 30.83
N TYR A 172 23.67 -17.74 30.14
CA TYR A 172 23.35 -17.81 28.71
C TYR A 172 21.95 -17.27 28.41
N ALA A 173 20.93 -17.72 29.14
CA ALA A 173 19.55 -17.26 28.98
C ALA A 173 19.43 -15.75 29.25
N GLY A 174 20.05 -15.24 30.31
CA GLY A 174 20.06 -13.81 30.63
C GLY A 174 20.77 -12.96 29.59
N ILE A 175 21.87 -13.45 28.98
CA ILE A 175 22.54 -12.75 27.86
C ILE A 175 21.61 -12.64 26.66
N ILE A 176 20.94 -13.74 26.28
CA ILE A 176 20.00 -13.74 25.15
C ILE A 176 18.82 -12.80 25.43
N TRP A 177 18.24 -12.87 26.62
CA TRP A 177 17.12 -12.03 27.00
C TRP A 177 17.47 -10.54 26.98
N LEU A 178 18.62 -10.15 27.56
CA LEU A 178 19.09 -8.76 27.54
C LEU A 178 19.44 -8.30 26.11
N ALA A 179 20.02 -9.18 25.29
CA ALA A 179 20.38 -8.84 23.92
C ALA A 179 19.16 -8.66 23.01
N ASN A 180 18.04 -9.33 23.30
CA ASN A 180 16.79 -9.20 22.53
C ASN A 180 15.93 -7.99 22.94
N THR A 181 16.26 -7.31 24.04
CA THR A 181 15.50 -6.14 24.50
C THR A 181 15.84 -4.91 23.66
N ALA A 182 14.86 -4.39 22.91
CA ALA A 182 15.04 -3.24 22.01
C ALA A 182 14.88 -1.88 22.71
N SER A 183 14.06 -1.81 23.76
CA SER A 183 13.82 -0.58 24.50
C SER A 183 14.89 -0.35 25.56
N ILE A 184 15.45 0.86 25.59
CA ILE A 184 16.52 1.25 26.54
C ILE A 184 16.03 1.17 27.99
N THR A 185 14.80 1.63 28.26
CA THR A 185 14.22 1.65 29.60
C THR A 185 13.95 0.23 30.11
N GLU A 186 13.39 -0.62 29.25
CA GLU A 186 13.15 -2.03 29.54
C GLU A 186 14.47 -2.78 29.76
N LEU A 187 15.51 -2.47 28.98
CA LEU A 187 16.81 -3.12 29.10
C LEU A 187 17.44 -2.92 30.48
N MET A 188 17.34 -1.70 31.04
CA MET A 188 17.81 -1.42 32.41
C MET A 188 16.97 -2.15 33.46
N LEU A 189 15.64 -2.15 33.31
CA LEU A 189 14.73 -2.83 34.22
C LEU A 189 14.95 -4.35 34.21
N ASN A 190 15.13 -4.94 33.02
CA ASN A 190 15.40 -6.36 32.83
C ASN A 190 16.75 -6.76 33.44
N ALA A 191 17.78 -5.93 33.31
CA ALA A 191 19.09 -6.18 33.93
C ALA A 191 19.02 -6.18 35.47
N VAL A 192 18.26 -5.25 36.07
CA VAL A 192 18.06 -5.21 37.53
C VAL A 192 17.23 -6.41 37.98
N ALA A 193 16.15 -6.76 37.25
CA ALA A 193 15.31 -7.90 37.55
C ALA A 193 16.09 -9.22 37.56
N LEU A 194 16.98 -9.43 36.59
CA LEU A 194 17.89 -10.58 36.57
C LEU A 194 18.75 -10.66 37.85
N GLY A 195 19.29 -9.52 38.30
CA GLY A 195 20.03 -9.43 39.56
C GLY A 195 19.17 -9.85 40.76
N SER A 196 17.94 -9.34 40.84
CA SER A 196 17.00 -9.68 41.91
C SER A 196 16.64 -11.17 41.93
N VAL A 197 16.50 -11.83 40.78
CA VAL A 197 16.17 -13.26 40.73
C VAL A 197 17.29 -14.12 41.33
N MET A 198 18.55 -13.76 41.09
CA MET A 198 19.69 -14.43 41.72
C MET A 198 19.65 -14.27 43.26
N GLU A 199 19.35 -13.07 43.77
CA GLU A 199 19.23 -12.84 45.21
C GLU A 199 18.05 -13.63 45.83
N VAL A 200 16.95 -13.79 45.10
CA VAL A 200 15.81 -14.61 45.53
C VAL A 200 16.21 -16.07 45.68
N ASP A 201 17.05 -16.61 44.81
CA ASP A 201 17.54 -17.99 44.94
C ASP A 201 18.33 -18.18 46.24
N GLU A 202 19.14 -17.20 46.61
CA GLU A 202 19.96 -17.22 47.82
C GLU A 202 19.07 -17.12 49.06
N MET A 203 18.05 -16.26 49.01
CA MET A 203 17.06 -16.10 50.07
C MET A 203 16.25 -17.38 50.29
N ILE A 204 15.77 -18.02 49.21
CA ILE A 204 15.04 -19.30 49.30
C ILE A 204 15.95 -20.36 49.90
N PHE A 205 17.19 -20.48 49.43
CA PHE A 205 18.15 -21.44 49.98
C PHE A 205 18.41 -21.19 51.48
N SER A 206 18.62 -19.93 51.86
CA SER A 206 18.83 -19.53 53.26
C SER A 206 17.64 -19.86 54.15
N ALA A 207 16.41 -19.61 53.66
CA ALA A 207 15.17 -19.90 54.38
C ALA A 207 14.92 -21.41 54.53
N MET A 208 15.23 -22.20 53.50
CA MET A 208 15.03 -23.65 53.51
C MET A 208 16.15 -24.41 54.25
N MET A 209 17.29 -23.77 54.52
CA MET A 209 18.40 -24.38 55.25
C MET A 209 18.05 -24.58 56.74
N PRO A 210 18.08 -25.82 57.28
CA PRO A 210 17.72 -26.06 58.67
C PRO A 210 18.67 -25.33 59.62
N LYS A 211 18.12 -24.69 60.68
CA LYS A 211 18.89 -23.98 61.72
C LYS A 211 20.04 -24.82 62.30
N ARG A 212 19.88 -26.16 62.39
CA ARG A 212 20.94 -27.07 62.83
C ARG A 212 22.17 -27.03 61.91
N ILE A 213 21.97 -26.96 60.59
CA ILE A 213 23.07 -26.88 59.62
C ILE A 213 23.68 -25.48 59.66
N GLN A 214 22.86 -24.42 59.77
CA GLN A 214 23.35 -23.04 59.92
C GLN A 214 24.26 -22.89 61.15
N ASN A 215 23.82 -23.38 62.31
CA ASN A 215 24.63 -23.37 63.54
C ASN A 215 25.93 -24.16 63.37
N ARG A 216 25.89 -25.32 62.68
CA ARG A 216 27.09 -26.10 62.41
C ARG A 216 28.03 -25.41 61.43
N VAL A 217 27.52 -24.69 60.44
CA VAL A 217 28.34 -23.91 59.50
C VAL A 217 29.00 -22.73 60.21
N GLN A 218 28.33 -22.08 61.17
CA GLN A 218 28.92 -21.03 62.00
C GLN A 218 30.03 -21.55 62.93
N GLU A 219 29.95 -22.82 63.35
CA GLU A 219 30.98 -23.48 64.17
C GLU A 219 32.20 -23.95 63.36
N LEU A 220 32.19 -23.90 62.02
CA LEU A 220 33.31 -24.35 61.19
C LEU A 220 34.46 -23.32 61.24
N GLU A 221 35.67 -23.80 61.56
CA GLU A 221 36.87 -22.97 61.41
C GLU A 221 37.11 -22.68 59.92
N ALA A 222 37.40 -21.42 59.59
CA ALA A 222 37.69 -21.02 58.22
C ALA A 222 38.87 -21.82 57.65
N VAL A 223 38.65 -22.51 56.53
CA VAL A 223 39.69 -23.30 55.85
C VAL A 223 40.79 -22.34 55.35
N LYS A 224 42.01 -22.51 55.87
CA LYS A 224 43.16 -21.70 55.45
C LYS A 224 43.63 -22.15 54.06
N ILE A 225 43.19 -21.44 53.03
CA ILE A 225 43.66 -21.66 51.65
C ILE A 225 45.00 -20.93 51.47
N CYS A 226 46.05 -21.66 51.09
CA CYS A 226 47.34 -21.06 50.77
C CYS A 226 47.33 -20.54 49.33
N PHE A 227 47.05 -19.25 49.15
CA PHE A 227 47.10 -18.62 47.83
C PHE A 227 48.56 -18.45 47.36
N THR A 228 48.89 -19.02 46.21
CA THR A 228 50.16 -18.73 45.54
C THR A 228 50.00 -17.53 44.61
N ARG A 229 50.97 -16.61 44.59
CA ARG A 229 50.91 -15.38 43.79
C ARG A 229 50.71 -15.65 42.29
N ARG A 230 51.37 -16.67 41.74
CA ARG A 230 51.22 -17.06 40.32
C ARG A 230 49.82 -17.57 40.01
N ARG A 231 49.21 -18.36 40.89
CA ARG A 231 47.85 -18.87 40.71
C ARG A 231 46.84 -17.73 40.66
N SER A 232 46.92 -16.80 41.60
CA SER A 232 46.01 -15.64 41.63
C SER A 232 46.13 -14.78 40.36
N GLN A 233 47.33 -14.63 39.82
CA GLN A 233 47.54 -13.91 38.55
C GLN A 233 46.96 -14.67 37.36
N CYS A 234 47.17 -15.99 37.27
CA CYS A 234 46.58 -16.81 36.22
C CYS A 234 45.05 -16.85 36.30
N GLU A 235 44.48 -16.94 37.50
CA GLU A 235 43.04 -16.89 37.73
C GLU A 235 42.47 -15.55 37.27
N ALA A 236 43.07 -14.43 37.68
CA ALA A 236 42.64 -13.11 37.23
C ALA A 236 42.73 -12.95 35.70
N LEU A 237 43.81 -13.43 35.07
CA LEU A 237 43.97 -13.38 33.62
C LEU A 237 42.90 -14.22 32.90
N ILE A 238 42.64 -15.45 33.37
CA ILE A 238 41.61 -16.33 32.80
C ILE A 238 40.23 -15.68 32.94
N LEU A 239 39.92 -15.09 34.10
CA LEU A 239 38.66 -14.39 34.32
C LEU A 239 38.50 -13.18 33.41
N VAL A 240 39.55 -12.37 33.21
CA VAL A 240 39.53 -11.24 32.28
C VAL A 240 39.31 -11.72 30.85
N LEU A 241 40.04 -12.74 30.40
CA LEU A 241 39.86 -13.31 29.06
C LEU A 241 38.45 -13.91 28.87
N PHE A 242 37.91 -14.52 29.92
CA PHE A 242 36.56 -15.06 29.91
C PHE A 242 35.49 -13.96 29.83
N ILE A 243 35.62 -12.87 30.61
CA ILE A 243 34.74 -11.70 30.49
C ILE A 243 34.83 -11.10 29.09
N LEU A 244 36.04 -10.90 28.57
CA LEU A 244 36.22 -10.37 27.21
C LEU A 244 35.54 -11.27 26.16
N GLY A 245 35.69 -12.59 26.27
CA GLY A 245 34.99 -13.54 25.41
C GLY A 245 33.47 -13.44 25.54
N LEU A 246 32.94 -13.34 26.76
CA LEU A 246 31.52 -13.18 27.04
C LEU A 246 30.94 -11.83 26.60
N LEU A 247 31.75 -10.80 26.39
CA LEU A 247 31.31 -9.51 25.84
C LEU A 247 31.42 -9.49 24.32
N LEU A 248 32.52 -9.99 23.77
CA LEU A 248 32.75 -10.03 22.32
C LEU A 248 31.75 -10.97 21.61
N TRP A 249 31.41 -12.09 22.24
CA TRP A 249 30.46 -13.04 21.66
C TRP A 249 29.06 -12.45 21.41
N PRO A 250 28.32 -11.94 22.43
CA PRO A 250 26.99 -11.36 22.20
C PRO A 250 27.07 -10.07 21.38
N TRP A 251 28.17 -9.32 21.45
CA TRP A 251 28.36 -8.15 20.58
C TRP A 251 28.28 -8.53 19.10
N HIS A 252 29.08 -9.51 18.65
CA HIS A 252 29.13 -9.92 17.24
C HIS A 252 27.95 -10.78 16.81
N PHE A 253 27.44 -11.66 17.68
CA PHE A 253 26.43 -12.65 17.30
C PHE A 253 24.98 -12.25 17.62
N LEU A 254 24.76 -11.30 18.54
CA LEU A 254 23.40 -10.90 18.95
C LEU A 254 23.16 -9.41 18.68
N LEU A 255 24.01 -8.52 19.20
CA LEU A 255 23.78 -7.07 19.13
C LEU A 255 24.01 -6.50 17.72
N GLU A 256 25.10 -6.87 17.06
CA GLU A 256 25.40 -6.44 15.69
C GLU A 256 24.29 -6.82 14.69
N PRO A 257 23.83 -8.09 14.62
CA PRO A 257 22.72 -8.46 13.75
C PRO A 257 21.38 -7.84 14.18
N LEU A 258 21.13 -7.64 15.48
CA LEU A 258 19.94 -6.90 15.93
C LEU A 258 19.95 -5.47 15.39
N GLY A 259 21.08 -4.75 15.52
CA GLY A 259 21.22 -3.38 15.02
C GLY A 259 21.05 -3.28 13.50
N SER A 260 21.59 -4.24 12.74
CA SER A 260 21.37 -4.34 11.29
C SER A 260 19.90 -4.58 10.96
N THR A 261 19.22 -5.46 11.71
CA THR A 261 17.80 -5.76 11.49
C THR A 261 16.92 -4.56 11.84
N MET A 262 17.20 -3.84 12.93
CA MET A 262 16.55 -2.58 13.28
C MET A 262 16.70 -1.54 12.18
N LEU A 263 17.89 -1.42 11.59
CA LEU A 263 18.12 -0.52 10.47
C LEU A 263 17.33 -0.94 9.22
N GLN A 264 17.26 -2.23 8.93
CA GLN A 264 16.43 -2.76 7.83
C GLN A 264 14.94 -2.51 8.06
N VAL A 265 14.45 -2.64 9.30
CA VAL A 265 13.07 -2.32 9.66
C VAL A 265 12.80 -0.83 9.49
N LYS A 266 13.70 0.04 9.95
CA LYS A 266 13.61 1.49 9.70
C LYS A 266 13.62 1.79 8.20
N HIS A 267 14.47 1.13 7.42
CA HIS A 267 14.48 1.30 5.96
C HIS A 267 13.19 0.79 5.30
N ALA A 268 12.61 -0.31 5.79
CA ALA A 268 11.35 -0.83 5.31
C ALA A 268 10.20 0.15 5.58
N TYR A 269 10.15 0.77 6.75
CA TYR A 269 9.16 1.81 7.08
C TYR A 269 9.41 3.13 6.34
N CYS A 270 10.65 3.63 6.39
CA CYS A 270 10.97 5.03 6.13
C CYS A 270 12.01 5.27 5.02
N GLY A 271 12.68 4.24 4.51
CA GLY A 271 13.66 4.41 3.42
C GLY A 271 12.98 4.67 2.09
N GLY A 272 13.55 5.44 1.17
CA GLY A 272 12.90 5.77 -0.12
C GLY A 272 11.76 6.79 0.01
N GLU A 273 10.89 6.83 -1.00
CA GLU A 273 9.85 7.86 -1.10
C GLU A 273 8.75 7.62 -0.06
N ARG A 274 8.39 8.69 0.64
CA ARG A 274 7.39 8.71 1.72
C ARG A 274 6.23 9.59 1.35
N ASP A 275 6.44 10.59 0.50
CA ASP A 275 5.51 11.67 0.25
C ASP A 275 4.67 11.39 -1.02
N PHE A 276 3.99 10.24 -1.05
CA PHE A 276 3.00 9.93 -2.07
C PHE A 276 1.86 9.06 -1.52
N VAL A 277 0.72 9.11 -2.21
CA VAL A 277 -0.40 8.22 -2.01
C VAL A 277 -0.86 7.59 -3.32
N VAL A 278 -1.50 6.43 -3.20
CA VAL A 278 -2.09 5.67 -4.30
C VAL A 278 -3.59 5.51 -4.05
N ALA A 279 -4.39 5.57 -5.11
CA ALA A 279 -5.80 5.24 -5.08
C ALA A 279 -6.15 4.39 -6.30
N MET A 280 -7.02 3.40 -6.09
CA MET A 280 -7.66 2.69 -7.20
C MET A 280 -8.93 3.45 -7.60
N ASN A 281 -9.13 3.64 -8.89
CA ASN A 281 -10.42 4.06 -9.41
C ASN A 281 -11.32 2.82 -9.51
N ASP A 282 -12.42 2.80 -8.76
CA ASP A 282 -13.30 1.63 -8.68
C ASP A 282 -14.02 1.30 -9.99
N ASP A 283 -14.30 2.31 -10.83
CA ASP A 283 -15.02 2.15 -12.10
C ASP A 283 -14.11 1.67 -13.23
N VAL A 284 -12.86 2.17 -13.26
CA VAL A 284 -11.89 1.88 -14.32
C VAL A 284 -10.96 0.73 -13.94
N GLY A 285 -10.77 0.48 -12.65
CA GLY A 285 -9.86 -0.52 -12.09
C GLY A 285 -8.39 -0.13 -12.15
N VAL A 286 -8.07 1.12 -12.49
CA VAL A 286 -6.70 1.62 -12.65
C VAL A 286 -6.20 2.30 -11.37
N ILE A 287 -4.92 2.12 -11.05
CA ILE A 287 -4.26 2.73 -9.91
C ILE A 287 -3.63 4.06 -10.34
N PHE A 288 -4.01 5.13 -9.66
CA PHE A 288 -3.43 6.46 -9.80
C PHE A 288 -2.59 6.77 -8.57
N ALA A 289 -1.52 7.53 -8.77
CA ALA A 289 -0.73 8.07 -7.65
C ALA A 289 -0.68 9.59 -7.69
N HIS A 290 -0.48 10.16 -6.50
CA HIS A 290 -0.30 11.58 -6.30
C HIS A 290 0.80 11.80 -5.26
N GLY A 291 1.72 12.73 -5.53
CA GLY A 291 2.67 13.20 -4.53
C GLY A 291 1.92 13.95 -3.43
N THR A 292 2.17 13.58 -2.18
CA THR A 292 1.64 14.29 -1.01
C THR A 292 2.58 15.39 -0.57
N ASP A 293 2.08 16.33 0.22
CA ASP A 293 2.96 17.29 0.89
C ASP A 293 3.88 16.55 1.87
N SER A 294 5.16 16.92 1.92
CA SER A 294 6.08 16.37 2.91
C SER A 294 5.62 16.79 4.30
N TYR A 295 5.42 15.84 5.21
CA TYR A 295 5.06 16.18 6.58
C TYR A 295 6.25 16.90 7.26
N GLN A 296 6.12 18.20 7.48
CA GLN A 296 7.11 18.99 8.23
C GLN A 296 6.48 19.51 9.52
N ARG A 297 7.06 19.12 10.67
CA ARG A 297 6.75 19.69 12.00
C ARG A 297 7.11 21.18 11.96
N THR A 298 6.14 22.06 12.14
CA THR A 298 6.24 23.48 11.81
C THR A 298 7.33 24.20 12.62
N ASP A 299 8.46 24.54 11.99
CA ASP A 299 9.18 25.81 12.20
C ASP A 299 10.23 26.09 11.09
N ARG A 300 9.97 27.20 10.35
CA ARG A 300 10.89 28.16 9.69
C ARG A 300 11.64 27.82 8.36
N ASN A 301 10.97 28.22 7.26
CA ASN A 301 11.37 29.08 6.13
C ASN A 301 12.70 28.90 5.35
N ASN A 302 12.51 28.57 4.05
CA ASN A 302 13.27 28.88 2.83
C ASN A 302 14.21 27.81 2.21
N ALA A 303 13.67 27.06 1.24
CA ALA A 303 14.30 26.70 -0.06
C ALA A 303 13.20 26.32 -1.09
N THR A 304 13.52 26.25 -2.38
CA THR A 304 12.68 26.72 -3.50
C THR A 304 12.22 25.66 -4.52
N LEU A 305 11.33 26.09 -5.44
CA LEU A 305 10.54 25.38 -6.47
C LEU A 305 11.27 24.36 -7.39
N ILE A 306 12.61 24.31 -7.41
CA ILE A 306 13.40 23.44 -8.31
C ILE A 306 14.06 22.28 -7.55
N GLU A 307 14.26 22.36 -6.23
CA GLU A 307 14.82 21.25 -5.44
C GLU A 307 13.77 20.17 -5.11
N THR A 308 12.49 20.55 -5.08
CA THR A 308 11.30 19.69 -5.04
C THR A 308 11.17 18.78 -6.28
N ALA A 309 11.86 19.10 -7.39
CA ALA A 309 11.95 18.24 -8.57
C ALA A 309 12.94 17.07 -8.41
N VAL A 310 13.85 17.11 -7.40
CA VAL A 310 14.93 16.12 -7.22
C VAL A 310 14.45 14.84 -6.51
N GLN A 311 13.24 14.79 -5.94
CA GLN A 311 12.71 13.59 -5.27
C GLN A 311 11.77 12.71 -6.11
N ASP A 312 11.50 13.06 -7.37
CA ASP A 312 10.95 12.16 -8.42
C ASP A 312 11.83 10.91 -8.70
N TYR A 313 12.82 10.65 -7.87
CA TYR A 313 14.09 10.00 -8.20
C TYR A 313 14.56 9.02 -7.13
N ALA A 314 13.79 8.86 -6.04
CA ALA A 314 14.33 8.41 -4.78
C ALA A 314 15.03 7.04 -4.86
N PHE A 315 14.57 6.04 -5.64
CA PHE A 315 15.39 4.83 -5.87
C PHE A 315 15.29 4.06 -7.22
N VAL A 316 14.19 4.03 -8.00
CA VAL A 316 14.18 3.33 -9.30
C VAL A 316 13.22 3.98 -10.31
N GLY A 317 13.69 5.04 -10.96
CA GLY A 317 13.31 5.45 -12.32
C GLY A 317 11.84 5.69 -12.63
N PHE A 318 11.06 4.62 -12.87
CA PHE A 318 9.69 4.68 -13.40
C PHE A 318 8.96 3.38 -13.03
N SER A 319 7.70 3.46 -12.57
CA SER A 319 6.82 2.28 -12.42
C SER A 319 5.77 2.31 -13.52
N ASP A 320 5.70 1.30 -14.38
CA ASP A 320 4.73 1.31 -15.48
C ASP A 320 3.34 0.74 -15.14
N PHE A 321 3.03 0.60 -13.85
CA PHE A 321 1.68 0.26 -13.35
C PHE A 321 0.95 1.46 -12.73
N VAL A 322 1.58 2.63 -12.66
CA VAL A 322 1.06 3.79 -11.93
C VAL A 322 1.05 5.02 -12.83
N SER A 323 -0.13 5.63 -12.97
CA SER A 323 -0.26 6.92 -13.66
C SER A 323 -0.25 8.06 -12.64
N PHE A 324 0.79 8.89 -12.67
CA PHE A 324 0.93 10.05 -11.80
C PHE A 324 0.12 11.24 -12.32
N GLN A 325 -0.59 11.91 -11.42
CA GLN A 325 -1.32 13.13 -11.74
C GLN A 325 -0.59 14.35 -11.17
N ALA A 326 -0.38 15.35 -12.01
CA ALA A 326 0.41 16.54 -11.69
C ALA A 326 -0.18 17.42 -10.57
N THR A 327 -1.50 17.33 -10.31
CA THR A 327 -2.18 18.14 -9.30
C THR A 327 -3.20 17.33 -8.51
N GLY A 328 -3.44 17.72 -7.26
CA GLY A 328 -4.46 17.09 -6.40
C GLY A 328 -5.87 17.10 -7.01
N PRO A 329 -6.33 18.22 -7.62
CA PRO A 329 -7.62 18.22 -8.34
C PRO A 329 -7.64 17.27 -9.55
N ALA A 330 -6.55 17.15 -10.30
CA ALA A 330 -6.47 16.19 -11.41
C ALA A 330 -6.52 14.74 -10.89
N PHE A 331 -5.85 14.45 -9.78
CA PHE A 331 -5.93 13.17 -9.09
C PHE A 331 -7.36 12.87 -8.60
N ALA A 332 -8.01 13.82 -7.92
CA ALA A 332 -9.38 13.65 -7.44
C ALA A 332 -10.37 13.44 -8.61
N ASN A 333 -10.20 14.18 -9.71
CA ASN A 333 -11.00 14.02 -10.93
C ASN A 333 -10.76 12.64 -11.57
N LYS A 334 -9.50 12.22 -11.75
CA LYS A 334 -9.17 10.90 -12.31
C LYS A 334 -9.59 9.74 -11.41
N ARG A 335 -9.62 9.92 -10.10
CA ARG A 335 -10.16 8.94 -9.15
C ARG A 335 -11.68 8.80 -9.29
N GLY A 336 -12.38 9.91 -9.52
CA GLY A 336 -13.84 9.94 -9.68
C GLY A 336 -14.33 9.77 -11.12
N SER A 337 -13.43 9.67 -12.11
CA SER A 337 -13.82 9.55 -13.51
C SER A 337 -14.35 8.16 -13.80
N ASN A 338 -15.47 8.06 -14.48
CA ASN A 338 -16.02 6.77 -14.86
C ASN A 338 -15.31 6.22 -16.13
N ILE A 339 -15.64 5.00 -16.53
CA ILE A 339 -15.06 4.39 -17.73
C ILE A 339 -15.43 5.13 -19.03
N ALA A 340 -16.57 5.84 -19.08
CA ALA A 340 -16.95 6.65 -20.23
C ALA A 340 -15.99 7.82 -20.42
N ASP A 341 -15.62 8.48 -19.33
CA ASP A 341 -14.64 9.57 -19.34
C ASP A 341 -13.29 9.04 -19.86
N ALA A 342 -12.83 7.88 -19.38
CA ALA A 342 -11.62 7.23 -19.88
C ALA A 342 -11.73 6.88 -21.37
N ALA A 343 -12.85 6.29 -21.81
CA ALA A 343 -13.12 5.95 -23.21
C ALA A 343 -13.14 7.17 -24.14
N SER A 344 -13.58 8.32 -23.65
CA SER A 344 -13.59 9.57 -24.41
C SER A 344 -12.18 10.13 -24.63
N THR A 345 -11.22 9.83 -23.75
CA THR A 345 -9.82 10.28 -23.90
C THR A 345 -9.02 9.44 -24.90
N VAL A 346 -9.46 8.22 -25.20
CA VAL A 346 -8.77 7.33 -26.14
C VAL A 346 -9.05 7.77 -27.58
N GLN A 347 -8.04 8.36 -28.22
CA GLN A 347 -8.12 8.91 -29.58
C GLN A 347 -7.91 7.87 -30.70
N SER A 348 -7.71 6.60 -30.37
CA SER A 348 -7.41 5.53 -31.33
C SER A 348 -8.43 4.40 -31.22
N CYS A 349 -8.75 3.79 -32.36
CA CYS A 349 -9.51 2.55 -32.45
C CYS A 349 -8.63 1.39 -32.93
N ASN A 350 -7.47 1.22 -32.28
CA ASN A 350 -6.59 0.08 -32.47
C ASN A 350 -6.49 -0.65 -31.15
N ASP A 351 -6.37 -1.98 -31.19
CA ASP A 351 -6.04 -2.77 -30.02
C ASP A 351 -4.66 -2.35 -29.48
N PHE A 352 -4.53 -2.24 -28.17
CA PHE A 352 -3.31 -1.75 -27.52
C PHE A 352 -2.17 -2.78 -27.58
N ASP A 353 -2.46 -4.07 -27.79
CA ASP A 353 -1.46 -5.12 -28.02
C ASP A 353 -0.58 -4.82 -29.26
N ALA A 354 -1.13 -4.12 -30.25
CA ALA A 354 -0.40 -3.60 -31.40
C ALA A 354 0.69 -2.59 -31.02
N TRP A 355 0.62 -1.98 -29.83
CA TRP A 355 1.64 -1.07 -29.31
C TRP A 355 2.62 -1.80 -28.39
N PHE A 356 2.11 -2.64 -27.49
CA PHE A 356 2.90 -3.22 -26.41
C PHE A 356 3.51 -4.60 -26.71
N VAL A 357 2.82 -5.46 -27.47
CA VAL A 357 3.28 -6.83 -27.76
C VAL A 357 4.12 -6.85 -29.05
N PHE A 358 3.63 -6.18 -30.09
CA PHE A 358 4.26 -6.24 -31.42
C PHE A 358 5.34 -5.17 -31.65
N GLY A 359 5.64 -4.34 -30.65
CA GLY A 359 6.73 -3.37 -30.67
C GLY A 359 6.67 -2.42 -31.87
N ARG A 360 5.69 -1.50 -31.90
CA ARG A 360 5.66 -0.47 -32.95
C ARG A 360 6.90 0.43 -32.85
N PRO A 361 7.38 0.96 -33.99
CA PRO A 361 8.54 1.85 -34.01
C PRO A 361 8.28 3.06 -33.10
N LYS A 362 9.29 3.39 -32.27
CA LYS A 362 9.35 4.51 -31.32
C LYS A 362 9.15 5.91 -31.94
N SER A 363 8.64 6.04 -33.16
CA SER A 363 8.41 7.34 -33.80
C SER A 363 7.05 7.96 -33.44
N VAL A 364 6.20 7.24 -32.69
CA VAL A 364 4.96 7.78 -32.09
C VAL A 364 5.17 7.88 -30.58
N ILE A 365 6.03 8.82 -30.17
CA ILE A 365 6.40 9.10 -28.78
C ILE A 365 5.31 10.01 -28.20
N ASP A 366 4.42 9.44 -27.38
CA ASP A 366 3.78 10.09 -26.20
C ASP A 366 2.66 9.21 -25.62
N TYR A 367 2.04 8.37 -26.46
CA TYR A 367 0.84 7.64 -26.06
C TYR A 367 1.13 6.30 -25.35
N SER A 368 2.34 5.74 -25.48
CA SER A 368 2.67 4.45 -24.86
C SER A 368 2.58 4.51 -23.35
N ASP A 369 3.05 5.58 -22.72
CA ASP A 369 3.24 5.61 -21.27
C ASP A 369 1.91 5.84 -20.56
N ILE A 370 1.02 6.64 -21.16
CA ILE A 370 -0.34 6.87 -20.66
C ILE A 370 -1.19 5.61 -20.80
N TYR A 371 -1.07 4.88 -21.91
CA TYR A 371 -1.89 3.70 -22.19
C TYR A 371 -1.34 2.39 -21.61
N ALA A 372 -0.05 2.34 -21.25
CA ALA A 372 0.61 1.17 -20.67
C ALA A 372 -0.08 0.73 -19.38
N VAL A 373 -0.49 1.69 -18.55
CA VAL A 373 -1.16 1.41 -17.28
C VAL A 373 -2.48 0.66 -17.52
N TYR A 374 -3.33 1.13 -18.43
CA TYR A 374 -4.60 0.45 -18.75
C TYR A 374 -4.36 -0.98 -19.30
N TRP A 375 -3.36 -1.15 -20.18
CA TRP A 375 -2.99 -2.46 -20.73
C TRP A 375 -2.55 -3.44 -19.63
N ARG A 376 -1.63 -3.01 -18.76
CA ARG A 376 -1.08 -3.86 -17.70
C ARG A 376 -2.08 -4.14 -16.59
N THR A 377 -2.92 -3.17 -16.26
CA THR A 377 -4.02 -3.37 -15.32
C THR A 377 -4.98 -4.43 -15.85
N VAL A 378 -5.36 -4.38 -17.14
CA VAL A 378 -6.31 -5.38 -17.66
C VAL A 378 -5.70 -6.78 -17.72
N THR A 379 -4.46 -6.94 -18.19
CA THR A 379 -3.81 -8.25 -18.24
C THR A 379 -3.65 -8.83 -16.84
N PHE A 380 -3.20 -8.03 -15.87
CA PHE A 380 -3.08 -8.46 -14.47
C PHE A 380 -4.43 -8.84 -13.86
N SER A 381 -5.47 -8.00 -14.03
CA SER A 381 -6.81 -8.24 -13.46
C SER A 381 -7.48 -9.53 -13.97
N LEU A 382 -7.14 -9.94 -15.20
CA LEU A 382 -7.66 -11.13 -15.84
C LEU A 382 -6.74 -12.36 -15.67
N GLY A 383 -5.60 -12.22 -14.98
CA GLY A 383 -4.65 -13.32 -14.73
C GLY A 383 -3.78 -13.69 -15.94
N PHE A 384 -3.58 -12.76 -16.88
CA PHE A 384 -2.76 -12.91 -18.07
C PHE A 384 -1.36 -12.29 -17.88
N GLY A 385 -0.38 -12.76 -18.66
CA GLY A 385 0.98 -12.24 -18.65
C GLY A 385 1.13 -10.96 -19.50
N GLU A 386 2.28 -10.28 -19.40
CA GLU A 386 2.55 -9.04 -20.15
C GLU A 386 2.55 -9.23 -21.68
N ASN A 387 2.83 -10.45 -22.16
CA ASN A 387 2.90 -10.79 -23.59
C ASN A 387 1.57 -11.29 -24.18
N THR A 388 0.47 -11.21 -23.42
CA THR A 388 -0.85 -11.66 -23.89
C THR A 388 -1.37 -10.76 -25.00
N THR A 389 -2.19 -11.27 -25.92
CA THR A 389 -2.78 -10.47 -27.00
C THR A 389 -4.28 -10.25 -26.80
N CYS A 390 -4.85 -9.23 -27.43
CA CYS A 390 -6.29 -8.99 -27.36
C CYS A 390 -7.12 -10.20 -27.83
N PRO A 391 -6.75 -10.93 -28.91
CA PRO A 391 -7.42 -12.17 -29.30
C PRO A 391 -7.45 -13.26 -28.23
N GLU A 392 -6.42 -13.36 -27.38
CA GLU A 392 -6.39 -14.32 -26.27
C GLU A 392 -7.39 -13.95 -25.15
N MET A 393 -7.70 -12.66 -25.03
CA MET A 393 -8.63 -12.13 -24.03
C MET A 393 -10.07 -11.98 -24.53
N VAL A 394 -10.37 -12.26 -25.81
CA VAL A 394 -11.68 -11.96 -26.43
C VAL A 394 -12.90 -12.52 -25.68
N ASN A 395 -12.75 -13.68 -25.03
CA ASN A 395 -13.82 -14.32 -24.26
C ASN A 395 -14.20 -13.55 -22.97
N TYR A 396 -13.37 -12.59 -22.54
CA TYR A 396 -13.60 -11.75 -21.38
C TYR A 396 -14.19 -10.38 -21.75
N CYS A 397 -14.38 -10.10 -23.05
CA CYS A 397 -14.89 -8.82 -23.53
C CYS A 397 -16.28 -8.48 -23.02
N ASP A 398 -17.10 -9.44 -22.57
CA ASP A 398 -18.41 -9.16 -21.96
C ASP A 398 -18.29 -8.77 -20.48
N ARG A 399 -17.21 -9.17 -19.79
CA ARG A 399 -17.05 -9.04 -18.33
C ARG A 399 -16.18 -7.86 -17.90
N SER A 400 -15.35 -7.32 -18.79
CA SER A 400 -14.41 -6.25 -18.46
C SER A 400 -14.59 -5.05 -19.39
N SER A 401 -15.04 -3.93 -18.84
CA SER A 401 -15.14 -2.65 -19.54
C SER A 401 -13.75 -2.10 -19.90
N LEU A 402 -12.79 -2.25 -18.99
CA LEU A 402 -11.39 -1.91 -19.24
C LEU A 402 -10.80 -2.72 -20.42
N LEU A 403 -11.18 -4.00 -20.58
CA LEU A 403 -10.76 -4.77 -21.75
C LEU A 403 -11.33 -4.21 -23.04
N ARG A 404 -12.58 -3.75 -23.06
CA ARG A 404 -13.17 -3.09 -24.24
C ARG A 404 -12.51 -1.74 -24.55
N LEU A 405 -12.00 -1.04 -23.53
CA LEU A 405 -11.20 0.17 -23.70
C LEU A 405 -9.88 -0.09 -24.42
N VAL A 406 -9.21 -1.16 -24.01
CA VAL A 406 -7.86 -1.52 -24.43
C VAL A 406 -7.86 -2.34 -25.72
N CYS A 407 -8.87 -3.18 -25.92
CA CYS A 407 -9.05 -4.12 -27.03
C CYS A 407 -10.33 -3.84 -27.82
N GLY A 408 -10.63 -2.55 -28.08
CA GLY A 408 -11.88 -2.12 -28.69
C GLY A 408 -12.24 -2.87 -29.99
N PRO A 409 -11.37 -2.87 -31.01
CA PRO A 409 -11.58 -3.66 -32.22
C PRO A 409 -11.82 -5.15 -31.97
N THR A 410 -10.96 -5.81 -31.18
CA THR A 410 -11.10 -7.25 -30.90
C THR A 410 -12.39 -7.58 -30.13
N CYS A 411 -12.79 -6.72 -29.20
CA CYS A 411 -14.05 -6.86 -28.47
C CYS A 411 -15.29 -6.46 -29.28
N GLY A 412 -15.13 -5.96 -30.51
CA GLY A 412 -16.25 -5.65 -31.39
C GLY A 412 -16.77 -4.21 -31.31
N CYS A 413 -16.10 -3.28 -30.60
CA CYS A 413 -16.51 -1.87 -30.56
C CYS A 413 -16.54 -1.21 -31.95
N ARG A 414 -15.78 -1.74 -32.91
CA ARG A 414 -15.73 -1.28 -34.31
C ARG A 414 -16.64 -2.07 -35.26
N SER A 415 -16.99 -3.32 -34.93
CA SER A 415 -17.63 -4.23 -35.88
C SER A 415 -19.11 -4.43 -35.57
N GLN A 416 -19.96 -4.40 -36.60
CA GLN A 416 -21.39 -4.74 -36.50
C GLN A 416 -21.64 -6.24 -36.24
N SER A 417 -20.64 -7.09 -36.47
CA SER A 417 -20.80 -8.55 -36.35
C SER A 417 -20.81 -9.04 -34.91
N TYR A 418 -20.44 -8.19 -33.96
CA TYR A 418 -20.35 -8.54 -32.55
C TYR A 418 -21.59 -8.07 -31.79
N ASN A 419 -21.85 -8.74 -30.68
CA ASN A 419 -22.92 -8.46 -29.74
C ASN A 419 -23.05 -6.95 -29.41
N SER A 420 -24.24 -6.37 -29.57
CA SER A 420 -24.52 -4.96 -29.26
C SER A 420 -24.52 -4.63 -27.76
N TRP A 421 -24.57 -5.64 -26.89
CA TRP A 421 -24.43 -5.41 -25.44
C TRP A 421 -23.03 -4.89 -25.10
N PHE A 422 -22.98 -3.88 -24.24
CA PHE A 422 -21.76 -3.25 -23.76
C PHE A 422 -20.93 -2.49 -24.82
N MET A 423 -21.48 -2.27 -26.02
CA MET A 423 -20.79 -1.55 -27.10
C MET A 423 -21.06 -0.05 -27.07
N VAL A 424 -20.77 0.58 -25.93
CA VAL A 424 -21.01 2.01 -25.66
C VAL A 424 -19.84 2.63 -24.89
N GLU A 425 -19.73 3.96 -24.86
CA GLU A 425 -18.62 4.66 -24.18
C GLU A 425 -18.56 4.30 -22.69
N ALA A 426 -19.72 4.28 -22.02
CA ALA A 426 -19.86 3.90 -20.61
C ALA A 426 -19.52 2.45 -20.29
N GLN A 427 -19.22 1.64 -21.30
CA GLN A 427 -18.80 0.26 -21.14
C GLN A 427 -17.39 0.03 -21.68
N GLY A 428 -16.65 1.10 -21.99
CA GLY A 428 -15.25 1.07 -22.37
C GLY A 428 -14.99 1.23 -23.87
N CYS A 429 -15.99 1.21 -24.75
CA CYS A 429 -15.71 1.42 -26.17
C CYS A 429 -15.29 2.87 -26.45
N SER A 430 -14.09 3.09 -27.00
CA SER A 430 -13.62 4.45 -27.29
C SER A 430 -14.54 5.18 -28.27
N ARG A 431 -14.68 6.50 -28.10
CA ARG A 431 -15.50 7.34 -28.99
C ARG A 431 -15.14 7.15 -30.45
N VAL A 432 -13.85 7.07 -30.74
CA VAL A 432 -13.31 6.89 -32.09
C VAL A 432 -13.71 5.52 -32.67
N CYS A 433 -13.76 4.46 -31.86
CA CYS A 433 -14.27 3.17 -32.32
C CYS A 433 -15.75 3.21 -32.66
N LEU A 434 -16.56 3.79 -31.78
CA LEU A 434 -18.01 3.89 -31.98
C LEU A 434 -18.35 4.80 -33.16
N GLN A 435 -17.59 5.88 -33.37
CA GLN A 435 -17.74 6.74 -34.54
C GLN A 435 -17.46 5.96 -35.83
N ARG A 436 -16.34 5.22 -35.91
CA ARG A 436 -16.03 4.38 -37.08
C ARG A 436 -17.09 3.30 -37.33
N ARG A 437 -17.67 2.75 -36.27
CA ARG A 437 -18.79 1.81 -36.36
C ARG A 437 -20.01 2.50 -36.98
N ARG A 438 -20.38 3.69 -36.50
CA ARG A 438 -21.49 4.49 -37.05
C ARG A 438 -21.26 4.90 -38.50
N GLU A 439 -20.05 5.33 -38.85
CA GLU A 439 -19.66 5.66 -40.24
C GLU A 439 -19.85 4.44 -41.15
N PHE A 440 -19.43 3.25 -40.71
CA PHE A 440 -19.63 2.02 -41.43
C PHE A 440 -21.13 1.65 -41.56
N VAL A 441 -21.92 1.80 -40.49
CA VAL A 441 -23.39 1.61 -40.53
C VAL A 441 -24.04 2.59 -41.51
N ALA A 442 -23.64 3.86 -41.47
CA ALA A 442 -24.17 4.89 -42.34
C ALA A 442 -23.83 4.60 -43.80
N GLU A 443 -22.57 4.22 -44.09
CA GLU A 443 -22.15 3.81 -45.43
C GLU A 443 -22.99 2.62 -45.93
N VAL A 444 -23.18 1.59 -45.10
CA VAL A 444 -24.02 0.44 -45.45
C VAL A 444 -25.49 0.85 -45.65
N ALA A 445 -26.02 1.80 -44.88
CA ALA A 445 -27.39 2.28 -45.05
C ALA A 445 -27.60 3.08 -46.35
N THR A 446 -26.54 3.67 -46.92
CA THR A 446 -26.65 4.43 -48.19
C THR A 446 -26.89 3.55 -49.42
N TYR A 447 -26.56 2.26 -49.36
CA TYR A 447 -26.85 1.33 -50.45
C TYR A 447 -28.23 0.67 -50.22
N PRO A 448 -29.20 0.84 -51.12
CA PRO A 448 -30.55 0.27 -50.99
C PRO A 448 -30.55 -1.25 -50.80
N GLU A 449 -29.53 -1.93 -51.36
CA GLU A 449 -29.37 -3.38 -51.27
C GLU A 449 -28.90 -3.86 -49.88
N SER A 450 -28.33 -2.98 -49.04
CA SER A 450 -27.86 -3.33 -47.70
C SER A 450 -28.69 -2.72 -46.57
N CYS A 451 -29.73 -1.96 -46.90
CA CYS A 451 -30.79 -1.57 -45.97
C CYS A 451 -31.78 -2.74 -45.81
N VAL A 452 -31.30 -3.88 -45.32
CA VAL A 452 -32.09 -5.10 -45.10
C VAL A 452 -31.89 -5.52 -43.66
N ASP A 453 -33.00 -5.73 -42.96
CA ASP A 453 -32.99 -6.30 -41.62
C ASP A 453 -32.32 -7.67 -41.61
N VAL A 454 -31.54 -7.98 -40.58
CA VAL A 454 -31.03 -9.33 -40.40
C VAL A 454 -32.18 -10.34 -40.33
N GLU A 455 -31.99 -11.50 -40.98
CA GLU A 455 -32.98 -12.56 -40.93
C GLU A 455 -33.17 -13.05 -39.49
N ARG A 456 -34.36 -13.55 -39.18
CA ARG A 456 -34.71 -14.06 -37.84
C ARG A 456 -33.72 -15.12 -37.33
N ASP A 457 -33.20 -15.94 -38.24
CA ASP A 457 -32.28 -17.03 -37.94
C ASP A 457 -30.79 -16.62 -38.09
N ASP A 458 -30.50 -15.32 -38.28
CA ASP A 458 -29.12 -14.81 -38.34
C ASP A 458 -28.41 -15.04 -36.99
N GLU A 459 -27.21 -15.62 -37.05
CA GLU A 459 -26.43 -15.98 -35.87
C GLU A 459 -26.17 -14.77 -34.96
N ARG A 460 -26.01 -13.57 -35.52
CA ARG A 460 -25.77 -12.33 -34.75
C ARG A 460 -27.01 -11.92 -33.97
N TRP A 461 -28.20 -12.06 -34.58
CA TRP A 461 -29.47 -11.77 -33.92
C TRP A 461 -29.73 -12.75 -32.77
N LEU A 462 -29.53 -14.04 -33.02
CA LEU A 462 -29.69 -15.08 -32.00
C LEU A 462 -28.70 -14.88 -30.85
N ALA A 463 -27.42 -14.65 -31.15
CA ALA A 463 -26.36 -14.43 -30.16
C ALA A 463 -26.60 -13.18 -29.30
N LEU A 464 -27.12 -12.09 -29.88
CA LEU A 464 -27.56 -10.90 -29.13
C LEU A 464 -28.58 -11.31 -28.06
N TRP A 465 -29.67 -11.97 -28.46
CA TRP A 465 -30.75 -12.30 -27.54
C TRP A 465 -30.44 -13.47 -26.61
N ASP A 466 -29.51 -14.36 -26.95
CA ASP A 466 -28.98 -15.37 -26.03
C ASP A 466 -28.27 -14.72 -24.83
N LYS A 467 -27.56 -13.62 -25.05
CA LYS A 467 -26.81 -12.91 -24.00
C LYS A 467 -27.65 -11.90 -23.22
N TYR A 468 -28.77 -11.45 -23.77
CA TYR A 468 -29.60 -10.37 -23.17
C TYR A 468 -29.98 -10.61 -21.71
N PRO A 469 -30.58 -11.75 -21.31
CA PRO A 469 -31.05 -11.91 -19.92
C PRO A 469 -29.91 -11.80 -18.91
N ALA A 470 -28.76 -12.40 -19.21
CA ALA A 470 -27.58 -12.32 -18.35
C ALA A 470 -26.97 -10.91 -18.33
N ALA A 471 -26.87 -10.25 -19.50
CA ALA A 471 -26.32 -8.90 -19.60
C ALA A 471 -27.18 -7.88 -18.85
N ALA A 472 -28.50 -7.90 -19.05
CA ALA A 472 -29.44 -6.96 -18.42
C ALA A 472 -29.57 -7.22 -16.92
N ALA A 473 -29.59 -8.49 -16.50
CA ALA A 473 -29.61 -8.83 -15.08
C ALA A 473 -28.35 -8.38 -14.35
N SER A 474 -27.17 -8.59 -14.97
CA SER A 474 -25.89 -8.12 -14.43
C SER A 474 -25.86 -6.60 -14.31
N TYR A 475 -26.28 -5.88 -15.36
CA TYR A 475 -26.30 -4.42 -15.40
C TYR A 475 -27.19 -3.81 -14.31
N ALA A 476 -28.43 -4.31 -14.16
CA ALA A 476 -29.38 -3.77 -13.19
C ALA A 476 -29.34 -4.48 -11.82
N LYS A 477 -28.36 -5.36 -11.57
CA LYS A 477 -28.24 -6.15 -10.34
C LYS A 477 -29.53 -6.90 -9.98
N ILE A 478 -30.22 -7.42 -11.00
CA ILE A 478 -31.48 -8.13 -10.84
C ILE A 478 -31.20 -9.55 -10.34
N THR A 479 -31.72 -9.88 -9.16
CA THR A 479 -31.64 -11.24 -8.57
C THR A 479 -33.00 -11.92 -8.47
N GLU A 480 -34.10 -11.19 -8.68
CA GLU A 480 -35.46 -11.70 -8.53
C GLU A 480 -35.83 -12.65 -9.69
N PRO A 481 -36.27 -13.91 -9.42
CA PRO A 481 -36.60 -14.88 -10.46
C PRO A 481 -37.68 -14.40 -11.45
N ALA A 482 -38.69 -13.69 -10.97
CA ALA A 482 -39.79 -13.19 -11.81
C ALA A 482 -39.31 -12.13 -12.82
N GLN A 483 -38.31 -11.33 -12.44
CA GLN A 483 -37.69 -10.35 -13.34
C GLN A 483 -36.79 -11.05 -14.37
N LEU A 484 -36.02 -12.06 -13.95
CA LEU A 484 -35.21 -12.89 -14.84
C LEU A 484 -36.05 -13.65 -15.87
N GLU A 485 -37.21 -14.17 -15.46
CA GLU A 485 -38.18 -14.80 -16.36
C GLU A 485 -38.70 -13.81 -17.40
N ARG A 486 -39.01 -12.57 -16.98
CA ARG A 486 -39.43 -11.50 -17.90
C ARG A 486 -38.34 -11.17 -18.93
N LEU A 487 -37.07 -11.05 -18.53
CA LEU A 487 -35.96 -10.81 -19.45
C LEU A 487 -35.81 -11.96 -20.46
N SER A 488 -35.91 -13.19 -19.97
CA SER A 488 -35.84 -14.41 -20.79
C SER A 488 -36.99 -14.49 -21.78
N TRP A 489 -38.21 -14.12 -21.37
CA TRP A 489 -39.37 -14.06 -22.23
C TRP A 489 -39.22 -12.99 -23.33
N THR A 490 -38.71 -11.80 -22.99
CA THR A 490 -38.41 -10.76 -23.99
C THR A 490 -37.40 -11.26 -25.02
N ALA A 491 -36.32 -11.90 -24.59
CA ALA A 491 -35.35 -12.52 -25.51
C ALA A 491 -35.98 -13.59 -26.40
N PHE A 492 -36.78 -14.49 -25.82
CA PHE A 492 -37.47 -15.54 -26.56
C PHE A 492 -38.40 -14.94 -27.62
N TRP A 493 -39.20 -13.95 -27.24
CA TRP A 493 -40.13 -13.27 -28.15
C TRP A 493 -39.40 -12.55 -29.29
N ALA A 494 -38.30 -11.85 -29.00
CA ALA A 494 -37.51 -11.18 -30.02
C ALA A 494 -36.84 -12.15 -31.00
N LYS A 495 -36.38 -13.33 -30.54
CA LYS A 495 -35.91 -14.41 -31.41
C LYS A 495 -37.02 -14.98 -32.29
N GLU A 496 -38.24 -15.09 -31.77
CA GLU A 496 -39.38 -15.59 -32.53
C GLU A 496 -39.90 -14.59 -33.57
N VAL A 497 -39.87 -13.30 -33.29
CA VAL A 497 -40.44 -12.28 -34.19
C VAL A 497 -39.39 -11.70 -35.14
N GLY A 498 -38.11 -11.76 -34.81
CA GLY A 498 -37.04 -11.11 -35.57
C GLY A 498 -37.06 -9.59 -35.40
N CYS A 499 -36.52 -8.85 -36.36
CA CYS A 499 -36.43 -7.39 -36.28
C CYS A 499 -37.77 -6.68 -36.03
N ALA A 500 -38.89 -7.21 -36.54
CA ALA A 500 -40.23 -6.66 -36.30
C ALA A 500 -40.62 -6.58 -34.81
N ALA A 501 -39.92 -7.29 -33.93
CA ALA A 501 -40.06 -7.19 -32.48
C ALA A 501 -39.80 -5.76 -31.97
N LEU A 502 -38.92 -5.01 -32.63
CA LEU A 502 -38.47 -3.70 -32.17
C LEU A 502 -39.51 -2.59 -32.36
N GLN A 503 -40.51 -2.80 -33.23
CA GLN A 503 -41.59 -1.84 -33.53
C GLN A 503 -42.89 -2.08 -32.76
N ASN A 504 -42.99 -3.14 -31.95
CA ASN A 504 -44.24 -3.45 -31.26
C ASN A 504 -44.52 -2.44 -30.15
N ASN A 505 -45.67 -1.76 -30.19
CA ASN A 505 -46.07 -0.72 -29.23
C ASN A 505 -46.01 -1.15 -27.76
N ASP A 506 -46.17 -2.44 -27.45
CA ASP A 506 -46.11 -2.93 -26.07
C ASP A 506 -44.67 -3.24 -25.60
N ASN A 507 -43.72 -3.44 -26.52
CA ASN A 507 -42.35 -3.92 -26.25
C ASN A 507 -41.25 -3.08 -26.92
N TYR A 508 -41.55 -1.88 -27.43
CA TYR A 508 -40.57 -1.03 -28.12
C TYR A 508 -39.49 -0.48 -27.18
N LEU A 509 -39.72 -0.53 -25.86
CA LEU A 509 -38.78 -0.15 -24.82
C LEU A 509 -38.12 -1.37 -24.18
N GLU A 510 -36.83 -1.24 -23.89
CA GLU A 510 -36.08 -2.24 -23.13
C GLU A 510 -36.64 -2.34 -21.69
N PRO A 511 -36.98 -3.56 -21.20
CA PRO A 511 -37.63 -3.77 -19.91
C PRO A 511 -36.97 -3.13 -18.68
N VAL A 512 -35.65 -2.97 -18.67
CA VAL A 512 -34.84 -2.50 -17.53
C VAL A 512 -34.61 -0.98 -17.58
N THR A 513 -34.00 -0.48 -18.64
CA THR A 513 -33.57 0.90 -18.87
C THR A 513 -34.69 1.78 -19.43
N LYS A 514 -35.78 1.17 -19.93
CA LYS A 514 -36.90 1.84 -20.60
C LYS A 514 -36.46 2.65 -21.83
N SER A 515 -35.32 2.29 -22.42
CA SER A 515 -34.80 2.95 -23.62
C SER A 515 -35.35 2.25 -24.87
N PRO A 516 -35.66 2.99 -25.95
CA PRO A 516 -36.14 2.37 -27.18
C PRO A 516 -35.02 1.56 -27.84
N TRP A 517 -35.34 0.32 -28.22
CA TRP A 517 -34.37 -0.62 -28.79
C TRP A 517 -33.59 -0.07 -29.99
N CYS A 518 -34.30 0.62 -30.88
CA CYS A 518 -33.74 1.19 -32.10
C CYS A 518 -32.77 2.35 -31.84
N ALA A 519 -32.92 3.08 -30.72
CA ALA A 519 -32.01 4.18 -30.39
C ALA A 519 -30.84 3.73 -29.51
N GLY A 520 -30.92 2.54 -28.90
CA GLY A 520 -29.92 2.08 -27.96
C GLY A 520 -30.05 2.74 -26.58
N PHE A 521 -29.06 2.48 -25.73
CA PHE A 521 -28.88 3.19 -24.47
C PHE A 521 -27.39 3.38 -24.19
N ASP A 522 -26.94 4.63 -24.18
CA ASP A 522 -25.51 5.00 -24.09
C ASP A 522 -24.76 4.45 -22.87
N GLN A 523 -25.50 3.96 -21.86
CA GLN A 523 -24.92 3.35 -20.65
C GLN A 523 -24.79 1.81 -20.72
N PHE A 524 -25.49 1.16 -21.65
CA PHE A 524 -25.62 -0.31 -21.65
C PHE A 524 -25.46 -0.98 -23.02
N PHE A 525 -26.13 -0.51 -24.08
CA PHE A 525 -26.16 -1.22 -25.37
C PHE A 525 -26.21 -0.27 -26.57
N SER A 526 -25.57 -0.67 -27.66
CA SER A 526 -25.58 0.11 -28.90
C SER A 526 -26.95 0.04 -29.60
N PRO A 527 -27.30 1.02 -30.45
CA PRO A 527 -28.56 1.02 -31.17
C PRO A 527 -28.79 -0.26 -31.97
N LEU A 528 -29.97 -0.89 -31.84
CA LEU A 528 -30.31 -2.08 -32.64
C LEU A 528 -30.69 -1.74 -34.10
N SER A 529 -30.77 -0.45 -34.44
CA SER A 529 -30.89 0.02 -35.82
C SER A 529 -29.74 -0.43 -36.71
N GLU A 530 -28.61 -0.85 -36.13
CA GLU A 530 -27.47 -1.38 -36.87
C GLU A 530 -27.69 -2.81 -37.38
N LEU A 531 -28.52 -3.61 -36.68
CA LEU A 531 -28.91 -4.95 -37.12
C LEU A 531 -30.23 -4.93 -37.89
N CYS A 532 -31.13 -4.02 -37.52
CA CYS A 532 -32.46 -3.90 -38.09
C CYS A 532 -32.69 -2.52 -38.69
N PRO A 533 -31.91 -2.09 -39.71
CA PRO A 533 -32.04 -0.75 -40.28
C PRO A 533 -33.40 -0.54 -40.96
N ALA A 534 -34.02 -1.55 -41.56
CA ALA A 534 -35.32 -1.41 -42.21
C ALA A 534 -36.46 -1.25 -41.22
N THR A 535 -36.44 -2.04 -40.15
CA THR A 535 -37.41 -1.87 -39.07
C THR A 535 -37.16 -0.57 -38.29
N CYS A 536 -35.93 -0.23 -37.95
CA CYS A 536 -35.68 0.93 -37.09
C CYS A 536 -35.69 2.28 -37.81
N LEU A 537 -35.22 2.34 -39.06
CA LEU A 537 -35.07 3.59 -39.82
C LEU A 537 -36.08 3.72 -40.97
N GLY A 538 -36.68 2.61 -41.42
CA GLY A 538 -37.57 2.58 -42.57
C GLY A 538 -36.80 2.65 -43.89
N CYS A 539 -36.46 1.50 -44.48
CA CYS A 539 -35.79 1.42 -45.80
C CYS A 539 -36.75 1.69 -46.97
N GLY A 540 -37.61 2.70 -46.86
CA GLY A 540 -38.34 3.23 -48.00
C GLY A 540 -37.40 4.02 -48.89
N ASP A 541 -37.70 4.12 -50.20
CA ASP A 541 -37.03 5.06 -51.11
C ASP A 541 -36.85 6.38 -50.36
N TYR A 542 -35.61 6.69 -49.98
CA TYR A 542 -35.25 7.92 -49.27
C TYR A 542 -35.43 9.11 -50.24
N SER A 543 -36.68 9.39 -50.61
CA SER A 543 -37.15 10.73 -50.82
C SER A 543 -36.96 11.43 -49.48
N CYS A 544 -36.13 12.47 -49.45
CA CYS A 544 -35.73 13.25 -48.27
C CYS A 544 -36.87 13.79 -47.38
N GLN A 545 -38.13 13.50 -47.71
CA GLN A 545 -39.30 13.82 -46.89
C GLN A 545 -39.46 12.95 -45.66
N ASP A 546 -39.01 11.68 -45.65
CA ASP A 546 -39.33 10.75 -44.55
C ASP A 546 -38.26 10.70 -43.43
N VAL A 547 -36.97 10.95 -43.75
CA VAL A 547 -35.89 11.20 -42.77
C VAL A 547 -36.22 12.41 -41.89
N ARG A 548 -37.01 13.33 -42.45
CA ARG A 548 -37.42 14.58 -41.82
C ARG A 548 -38.24 14.37 -40.55
N THR A 549 -38.89 13.23 -40.32
CA THR A 549 -39.80 13.08 -39.17
C THR A 549 -39.16 12.41 -37.95
N GLY A 550 -38.34 11.37 -38.13
CA GLY A 550 -37.71 10.65 -37.01
C GLY A 550 -36.54 11.42 -36.38
N VAL A 551 -35.71 12.03 -37.22
CA VAL A 551 -34.52 12.78 -36.79
C VAL A 551 -34.88 14.12 -36.14
N LEU A 552 -35.98 14.77 -36.59
CA LEU A 552 -36.52 16.00 -35.98
C LEU A 552 -36.93 15.78 -34.53
N GLN A 553 -37.55 14.65 -34.19
CA GLN A 553 -37.96 14.37 -32.81
C GLN A 553 -36.78 14.18 -31.87
N ALA A 554 -35.64 13.69 -32.37
CA ALA A 554 -34.42 13.53 -31.59
C ALA A 554 -33.56 14.81 -31.53
N LEU A 555 -33.52 15.63 -32.59
CA LEU A 555 -32.63 16.80 -32.69
C LEU A 555 -33.31 18.17 -32.46
N ALA A 556 -34.64 18.29 -32.58
CA ALA A 556 -35.36 19.56 -32.39
C ALA A 556 -35.04 20.30 -31.09
N PRO A 557 -34.87 19.64 -29.93
CA PRO A 557 -34.57 20.34 -28.68
C PRO A 557 -33.19 21.01 -28.68
N HIS A 558 -32.23 20.45 -29.42
CA HIS A 558 -30.83 20.87 -29.40
C HIS A 558 -30.51 21.96 -30.43
N LEU A 559 -31.21 21.96 -31.56
CA LEU A 559 -30.95 22.90 -32.68
C LEU A 559 -31.87 24.12 -32.67
N ASN A 560 -32.93 24.10 -31.86
CA ASN A 560 -33.96 25.13 -31.80
C ASN A 560 -34.43 25.57 -33.20
N ALA A 561 -34.57 24.59 -34.10
CA ALA A 561 -34.95 24.77 -35.48
C ALA A 561 -36.19 23.93 -35.79
N THR A 562 -37.18 24.53 -36.45
CA THR A 562 -38.49 23.88 -36.63
C THR A 562 -38.58 23.05 -37.90
N ASP A 563 -37.78 23.37 -38.91
CA ASP A 563 -37.70 22.63 -40.16
C ASP A 563 -36.34 22.85 -40.86
N CYS A 564 -36.13 22.17 -41.98
CA CYS A 564 -34.91 22.35 -42.75
C CYS A 564 -34.80 23.74 -43.41
N ALA A 565 -35.91 24.42 -43.70
CA ALA A 565 -35.84 25.78 -44.22
C ALA A 565 -35.26 26.74 -43.19
N ASP A 566 -35.57 26.55 -41.90
CA ASP A 566 -34.99 27.28 -40.78
C ASP A 566 -33.49 26.96 -40.60
N ILE A 567 -33.09 25.69 -40.75
CA ILE A 567 -31.67 25.26 -40.71
C ILE A 567 -30.86 25.90 -41.85
N VAL A 568 -31.37 25.85 -43.09
CA VAL A 568 -30.72 26.46 -44.27
C VAL A 568 -30.70 27.99 -44.13
N ALA A 569 -31.81 28.61 -43.71
CA ALA A 569 -31.89 30.06 -43.52
C ALA A 569 -30.94 30.57 -42.42
N ARG A 570 -30.64 29.73 -41.43
CA ARG A 570 -29.66 30.03 -40.37
C ARG A 570 -28.21 29.72 -40.74
N GLY A 571 -27.96 29.21 -41.96
CA GLY A 571 -26.61 28.87 -42.41
C GLY A 571 -25.96 27.73 -41.61
N LEU A 572 -26.78 26.85 -41.01
CA LEU A 572 -26.28 25.74 -40.21
C LEU A 572 -25.78 24.56 -41.05
N CYS A 573 -26.03 24.56 -42.37
CA CYS A 573 -25.56 23.52 -43.29
C CYS A 573 -24.03 23.39 -43.36
N ASP A 574 -23.29 24.48 -43.09
CA ASP A 574 -21.84 24.56 -43.30
C ASP A 574 -21.04 24.63 -42.00
N GLN A 575 -21.68 24.48 -40.84
CA GLN A 575 -20.97 24.54 -39.56
C GLN A 575 -20.30 23.19 -39.21
N PRO A 576 -18.99 23.18 -38.90
CA PRO A 576 -18.30 21.96 -38.48
C PRO A 576 -18.91 21.42 -37.17
N GLY A 577 -19.24 20.12 -37.15
CA GLY A 577 -19.93 19.45 -36.04
C GLY A 577 -21.45 19.34 -36.18
N LEU A 578 -22.03 19.86 -37.27
CA LEU A 578 -23.46 19.83 -37.60
C LEU A 578 -23.79 18.98 -38.84
N GLU A 579 -23.01 17.91 -39.07
CA GLU A 579 -23.18 16.99 -40.21
C GLU A 579 -24.58 16.33 -40.24
N ALA A 580 -25.21 16.17 -39.07
CA ALA A 580 -26.59 15.73 -38.96
C ALA A 580 -27.60 16.72 -39.57
N ALA A 581 -27.31 18.03 -39.57
CA ALA A 581 -28.15 19.05 -40.20
C ALA A 581 -28.06 18.98 -41.74
N THR A 582 -26.86 18.75 -42.27
CA THR A 582 -26.63 18.54 -43.70
C THR A 582 -27.28 17.25 -44.20
N LEU A 583 -27.20 16.16 -43.43
CA LEU A 583 -27.94 14.92 -43.70
C LEU A 583 -29.45 15.11 -43.61
N TYR A 584 -29.94 15.86 -42.61
CA TYR A 584 -31.36 16.11 -42.40
C TYR A 584 -31.99 16.97 -43.51
N CYS A 585 -31.23 17.91 -44.09
CA CYS A 585 -31.74 18.82 -45.10
C CYS A 585 -31.73 18.28 -46.53
N CYS A 586 -30.98 17.20 -46.77
CA CYS A 586 -30.67 16.71 -48.10
C CYS A 586 -30.20 17.83 -49.05
N ARG A 587 -30.20 17.60 -50.38
CA ARG A 587 -29.84 18.51 -51.50
C ARG A 587 -30.25 20.00 -51.38
N SER A 588 -31.05 20.42 -50.40
CA SER A 588 -31.34 21.82 -50.08
C SER A 588 -30.11 22.60 -49.59
N CYS A 589 -29.10 21.94 -49.01
CA CYS A 589 -27.81 22.57 -48.70
C CYS A 589 -26.89 22.67 -49.93
N ASP A 590 -27.13 21.86 -50.99
CA ASP A 590 -26.39 21.91 -52.26
C ASP A 590 -26.99 23.00 -53.17
N GLY A 591 -26.65 24.26 -52.89
CA GLY A 591 -27.12 25.40 -53.66
C GLY A 591 -26.77 25.29 -55.16
N THR A 592 -27.73 24.89 -55.99
CA THR A 592 -27.78 25.26 -57.40
C THR A 592 -28.93 26.23 -57.61
N SER A 593 -28.57 27.51 -57.58
CA SER A 593 -29.43 28.64 -57.93
C SER A 593 -29.93 28.52 -59.37
N GLY A 594 -31.22 28.25 -59.55
CA GLY A 594 -31.92 28.48 -60.82
C GLY A 594 -32.07 29.98 -61.07
N GLY A 595 -31.25 30.52 -61.98
CA GLY A 595 -31.35 31.89 -62.50
C GLY A 595 -31.53 31.87 -64.03
N GLN A 596 -32.50 32.64 -64.51
CA GLN A 596 -33.07 32.67 -65.86
C GLN A 596 -32.14 33.17 -66.99
N ASP A 597 -32.50 32.79 -68.22
CA ASP A 597 -31.90 33.12 -69.52
C ASP A 597 -31.83 34.63 -69.89
N GLY A 598 -30.65 35.03 -70.40
CA GLY A 598 -30.42 35.96 -71.55
C GLY A 598 -30.15 37.46 -71.28
N PRO A 599 -29.55 38.22 -72.24
CA PRO A 599 -28.44 37.90 -73.17
C PRO A 599 -27.34 39.00 -73.25
N GLU A 600 -26.21 38.63 -73.88
CA GLU A 600 -25.26 39.44 -74.70
C GLU A 600 -24.43 40.62 -74.12
N GLY A 601 -23.14 40.62 -74.51
CA GLY A 601 -22.18 41.73 -74.45
C GLY A 601 -20.82 41.30 -73.85
N GLU A 602 -20.00 40.53 -74.58
CA GLU A 602 -18.90 40.99 -75.47
C GLU A 602 -17.71 41.68 -74.76
N ASP A 603 -16.52 41.22 -75.17
CA ASP A 603 -15.14 41.74 -74.99
C ASP A 603 -14.49 41.48 -73.61
N GLY A 604 -13.30 40.88 -73.50
CA GLY A 604 -12.29 40.48 -74.47
C GLY A 604 -10.96 40.30 -73.72
N ASP A 605 -10.13 39.38 -74.22
CA ASP A 605 -8.66 39.26 -74.08
C ASP A 605 -8.09 39.03 -72.65
N GLY A 606 -7.17 38.10 -72.39
CA GLY A 606 -6.35 37.24 -73.22
C GLY A 606 -5.21 36.65 -72.35
N GLU A 607 -4.58 35.62 -72.90
CA GLU A 607 -3.20 35.15 -72.64
C GLU A 607 -2.86 34.41 -71.33
N ASP A 608 -2.85 33.08 -71.47
CA ASP A 608 -1.67 32.20 -71.52
C ASP A 608 -0.71 32.04 -70.33
N ASP A 609 -0.63 30.75 -69.96
CA ASP A 609 0.55 29.91 -69.74
C ASP A 609 1.40 29.96 -68.46
N ASP A 610 1.33 28.80 -67.79
CA ASP A 610 2.44 27.92 -67.38
C ASP A 610 3.53 28.42 -66.43
N GLY A 611 3.74 27.65 -65.36
CA GLY A 611 4.94 27.80 -64.55
C GLY A 611 5.06 26.89 -63.34
N GLN A 612 5.51 25.66 -63.59
CA GLN A 612 5.91 24.61 -62.65
C GLN A 612 6.89 25.03 -61.53
N GLY A 613 6.75 24.35 -60.37
CA GLY A 613 7.86 23.87 -59.52
C GLY A 613 8.56 24.92 -58.63
N PRO A 614 9.17 24.50 -57.51
CA PRO A 614 10.41 23.74 -57.62
C PRO A 614 10.68 22.69 -56.52
N GLY A 615 11.71 21.87 -56.79
CA GLY A 615 12.29 20.90 -55.87
C GLY A 615 13.57 21.38 -55.16
N TYR A 616 13.99 20.52 -54.23
CA TYR A 616 15.20 20.41 -53.41
C TYR A 616 16.48 21.16 -53.79
N GLY A 617 17.19 21.63 -52.75
CA GLY A 617 18.61 21.99 -52.81
C GLY A 617 19.25 22.24 -51.43
N HIS A 618 20.19 21.37 -51.06
CA HIS A 618 21.16 21.45 -49.95
C HIS A 618 21.94 22.77 -49.86
N GLY A 619 22.45 23.12 -48.67
CA GLY A 619 23.58 24.03 -48.52
C GLY A 619 23.88 24.47 -47.08
N ASP A 620 25.00 23.96 -46.56
CA ASP A 620 25.63 24.25 -45.27
C ASP A 620 26.11 25.70 -45.05
N ALA A 621 26.37 25.98 -43.76
CA ALA A 621 27.48 26.76 -43.19
C ALA A 621 27.29 28.26 -42.83
N GLY A 622 27.65 28.55 -41.58
CA GLY A 622 28.32 29.79 -41.14
C GLY A 622 27.44 30.71 -40.28
N HIS A 623 27.60 30.74 -38.95
CA HIS A 623 28.56 31.51 -38.13
C HIS A 623 28.04 32.91 -37.73
N ASP A 624 28.24 33.22 -36.45
CA ASP A 624 28.14 34.52 -35.75
C ASP A 624 26.75 35.16 -35.68
N GLY A 625 26.24 35.66 -34.55
CA GLY A 625 26.84 36.23 -33.35
C GLY A 625 26.03 37.49 -33.00
N ALA A 626 26.10 37.92 -31.73
CA ALA A 626 25.62 39.20 -31.17
C ALA A 626 24.19 39.29 -30.59
N GLU A 627 24.14 39.23 -29.26
CA GLU A 627 23.80 40.34 -28.34
C GLU A 627 22.62 41.29 -28.64
N GLY A 628 21.79 41.45 -27.60
CA GLY A 628 20.84 42.55 -27.38
C GLY A 628 19.65 42.02 -26.58
N GLY A 629 19.42 42.35 -25.30
CA GLY A 629 19.66 43.62 -24.63
C GLY A 629 18.31 44.33 -24.45
N ASP A 630 17.82 44.32 -23.20
CA ASP A 630 16.85 45.23 -22.58
C ASP A 630 15.39 45.30 -23.09
N SER A 631 14.44 45.07 -22.18
CA SER A 631 13.71 46.17 -21.50
C SER A 631 12.34 45.71 -21.03
N ALA A 632 12.13 45.80 -19.72
CA ALA A 632 10.83 45.79 -19.07
C ALA A 632 9.98 47.00 -19.50
N SER A 633 8.66 46.86 -19.51
CA SER A 633 7.77 47.95 -19.06
C SER A 633 6.46 47.38 -18.53
N GLU A 634 6.20 47.77 -17.28
CA GLU A 634 4.98 47.59 -16.51
C GLU A 634 3.82 48.37 -17.13
N ALA A 635 2.59 47.89 -16.93
CA ALA A 635 1.41 48.73 -16.94
C ALA A 635 0.43 48.26 -15.87
N TYR A 636 0.42 48.99 -14.76
CA TYR A 636 -0.61 49.02 -13.73
C TYR A 636 -1.96 49.46 -14.32
N GLY A 637 -3.03 48.82 -13.90
CA GLY A 637 -4.41 49.28 -14.10
C GLY A 637 -5.23 49.05 -12.84
N SER A 638 -5.27 50.05 -11.95
CA SER A 638 -6.27 50.19 -10.90
C SER A 638 -7.40 51.08 -11.39
N ALA A 639 -8.64 50.69 -11.11
CA ALA A 639 -9.76 51.61 -10.94
C ALA A 639 -10.80 51.00 -9.98
N ASP A 640 -10.94 51.67 -8.83
CA ASP A 640 -12.08 51.64 -7.92
C ASP A 640 -13.41 51.95 -8.65
N ASP A 641 -14.56 51.45 -8.17
CA ASP A 641 -15.35 52.11 -7.11
C ASP A 641 -16.84 51.71 -7.13
N GLY A 642 -17.46 51.70 -5.94
CA GLY A 642 -18.92 51.72 -5.70
C GLY A 642 -19.57 50.34 -5.50
N GLY A 643 -20.15 49.96 -4.35
CA GLY A 643 -20.80 50.75 -3.30
C GLY A 643 -22.31 50.53 -3.36
N GLY A 644 -22.88 49.79 -2.39
CA GLY A 644 -24.33 49.57 -2.28
C GLY A 644 -24.70 48.77 -1.03
N GLU A 645 -25.13 49.49 0.00
CA GLU A 645 -25.71 49.02 1.27
C GLU A 645 -27.16 48.51 1.13
N GLU A 646 -27.71 48.07 2.28
CA GLU A 646 -29.08 47.61 2.62
C GLU A 646 -29.30 46.09 2.48
N GLY A 647 -29.83 45.36 3.46
CA GLY A 647 -30.46 45.66 4.75
C GLY A 647 -30.94 44.33 5.36
N GLY A 648 -31.01 44.23 6.69
CA GLY A 648 -31.11 42.97 7.42
C GLY A 648 -32.51 42.38 7.68
N THR A 649 -32.57 41.65 8.81
CA THR A 649 -33.67 40.86 9.41
C THR A 649 -33.73 39.41 8.91
N GLY A 650 -33.91 38.37 9.73
CA GLY A 650 -34.20 38.29 11.14
C GLY A 650 -34.11 36.85 11.68
N TYR A 651 -34.29 36.75 13.00
CA TYR A 651 -34.34 35.57 13.85
C TYR A 651 -35.27 34.44 13.35
N GLY A 652 -34.89 33.21 13.65
CA GLY A 652 -35.74 32.03 13.59
C GLY A 652 -35.13 30.88 14.37
N ASP A 653 -35.46 30.81 15.66
CA ASP A 653 -35.26 29.64 16.52
C ASP A 653 -36.00 28.42 15.98
N GLY A 654 -35.38 27.25 16.05
CA GLY A 654 -35.96 25.96 15.70
C GLY A 654 -35.43 24.86 16.62
N GLU A 655 -36.19 24.60 17.67
CA GLU A 655 -36.06 23.47 18.59
C GLU A 655 -36.40 22.12 17.91
N GLY A 656 -35.85 21.04 18.47
CA GLY A 656 -36.30 19.66 18.29
C GLY A 656 -35.42 18.82 17.37
N SER A 657 -35.02 17.59 17.71
CA SER A 657 -35.39 16.73 18.84
C SER A 657 -34.42 15.56 18.82
N ASP A 658 -33.97 15.16 20.01
CA ASP A 658 -33.24 13.92 20.26
C ASP A 658 -34.11 12.71 19.89
N GLY A 659 -33.52 11.77 19.15
CA GLY A 659 -34.11 10.47 18.84
C GLY A 659 -33.16 9.37 19.31
N GLU A 660 -33.46 8.82 20.49
CA GLU A 660 -32.98 7.53 21.01
C GLU A 660 -33.27 6.42 19.98
N GLU A 661 -32.25 5.68 19.56
CA GLU A 661 -32.40 4.37 18.93
C GLU A 661 -32.34 3.29 20.01
N ASP A 662 -33.53 2.82 20.40
CA ASP A 662 -33.73 1.64 21.22
C ASP A 662 -33.38 0.36 20.43
N ILE A 663 -32.53 -0.45 21.06
CA ILE A 663 -32.22 -1.82 20.67
C ILE A 663 -33.45 -2.68 20.97
N ALA A 664 -34.17 -3.09 19.91
CA ALA A 664 -35.26 -4.05 20.00
C ALA A 664 -34.74 -5.47 19.71
N ASP A 665 -34.59 -6.20 20.80
CA ASP A 665 -34.41 -7.64 20.91
C ASP A 665 -35.73 -8.35 20.51
N THR A 666 -35.71 -9.17 19.46
CA THR A 666 -36.79 -10.13 19.18
C THR A 666 -36.21 -11.49 18.84
N GLY A 667 -36.14 -12.33 19.86
CA GLY A 667 -36.14 -13.78 19.68
C GLY A 667 -37.50 -14.26 19.17
N ASN A 668 -37.49 -15.16 18.19
CA ASN A 668 -38.56 -16.13 18.04
C ASN A 668 -38.02 -17.42 17.44
N GLY A 669 -38.22 -18.51 18.19
CA GLY A 669 -37.90 -19.86 17.77
C GLY A 669 -38.90 -20.39 16.75
N GLY A 670 -38.44 -21.34 15.95
CA GLY A 670 -39.27 -22.07 15.00
C GLY A 670 -38.58 -23.35 14.57
N ASN A 671 -38.86 -24.44 15.29
CA ASN A 671 -38.61 -25.82 14.86
C ASN A 671 -39.24 -26.08 13.49
N GLY A 672 -38.56 -26.89 12.68
CA GLY A 672 -39.08 -27.43 11.44
C GLY A 672 -38.18 -28.53 10.90
N ASP A 673 -38.33 -29.72 11.46
CA ASP A 673 -37.83 -30.99 10.93
C ASP A 673 -38.33 -31.23 9.50
N GLY A 674 -37.53 -31.91 8.68
CA GLY A 674 -37.89 -32.33 7.34
C GLY A 674 -36.76 -33.03 6.61
N ASP A 675 -36.76 -34.36 6.71
CA ASP A 675 -35.82 -35.34 6.20
C ASP A 675 -35.72 -35.41 4.66
N ASP A 676 -34.56 -35.88 4.15
CA ASP A 676 -34.37 -36.88 3.08
C ASP A 676 -32.87 -36.91 2.68
N GLU A 677 -32.10 -37.87 3.19
CA GLU A 677 -31.77 -39.17 2.57
C GLU A 677 -30.87 -39.10 1.31
N SER A 678 -29.56 -39.33 1.49
CA SER A 678 -28.66 -40.18 0.66
C SER A 678 -27.20 -39.95 1.12
N ALA A 679 -26.63 -40.79 2.00
CA ALA A 679 -26.00 -42.09 1.72
C ALA A 679 -24.87 -42.04 0.66
N ASP A 680 -23.60 -41.94 1.09
CA ASP A 680 -22.69 -43.10 1.20
C ASP A 680 -21.25 -42.72 1.63
N GLU A 681 -20.77 -43.44 2.66
CA GLU A 681 -19.42 -43.94 3.00
C GLU A 681 -18.15 -43.10 2.69
N ALA A 682 -17.10 -42.97 3.52
CA ALA A 682 -16.56 -43.61 4.73
C ALA A 682 -15.56 -42.59 5.35
N GLY A 683 -15.22 -42.50 6.64
CA GLY A 683 -15.03 -43.49 7.69
C GLY A 683 -13.61 -43.32 8.26
N TYR A 684 -13.48 -42.81 9.50
CA TYR A 684 -12.36 -42.83 10.49
C TYR A 684 -12.65 -41.63 11.44
N GLY A 685 -13.18 -41.76 12.66
CA GLY A 685 -12.69 -42.53 13.82
C GLY A 685 -11.57 -41.74 14.50
N GLY A 686 -11.65 -41.23 15.73
CA GLY A 686 -12.65 -41.24 16.80
C GLY A 686 -12.10 -40.43 17.99
N ASP A 687 -12.97 -40.22 19.00
CA ASP A 687 -12.75 -40.01 20.43
C ASP A 687 -11.75 -38.90 20.90
N GLY A 688 -12.08 -38.03 21.85
CA GLY A 688 -13.20 -38.03 22.77
C GLY A 688 -13.23 -36.77 23.64
N ASP A 689 -14.34 -36.67 24.36
CA ASP A 689 -14.75 -35.64 25.29
C ASP A 689 -13.75 -35.39 26.44
N GLU A 690 -13.67 -34.14 26.89
CA GLU A 690 -13.75 -33.85 28.33
C GLU A 690 -14.20 -32.40 28.55
N ALA A 691 -15.18 -32.28 29.45
CA ALA A 691 -15.87 -31.08 29.87
C ALA A 691 -15.13 -30.36 31.00
N ASP A 692 -15.78 -29.28 31.47
CA ASP A 692 -15.55 -28.47 32.68
C ASP A 692 -15.11 -27.04 32.30
N GLY A 693 -15.81 -25.96 32.63
CA GLY A 693 -16.69 -25.72 33.77
C GLY A 693 -15.97 -24.80 34.77
N GLU A 694 -16.68 -23.76 35.23
CA GLU A 694 -16.36 -22.81 36.33
C GLU A 694 -15.67 -21.50 35.91
N ASP A 695 -16.27 -20.30 35.99
CA ASP A 695 -16.94 -19.50 37.07
C ASP A 695 -15.97 -18.59 37.87
N ALA A 696 -16.46 -17.38 38.17
CA ALA A 696 -15.91 -16.29 39.00
C ALA A 696 -14.68 -15.48 38.48
N GLY A 697 -14.60 -14.16 38.65
CA GLY A 697 -15.47 -13.22 39.34
C GLY A 697 -14.86 -11.82 39.33
N ASP A 698 -15.74 -10.82 39.37
CA ASP A 698 -15.45 -9.40 39.59
C ASP A 698 -14.71 -9.17 40.92
N ALA A 699 -13.80 -8.20 40.92
CA ALA A 699 -13.34 -7.53 42.14
C ALA A 699 -12.97 -6.07 41.85
N ASP A 700 -13.90 -5.19 42.23
CA ASP A 700 -13.65 -3.82 42.67
C ASP A 700 -12.71 -3.79 43.89
N GLU A 701 -11.77 -2.85 43.95
CA GLU A 701 -11.36 -2.11 45.16
C GLU A 701 -10.42 -0.95 44.76
N ALA A 702 -10.86 0.31 44.87
CA ALA A 702 -10.51 1.25 45.95
C ALA A 702 -8.99 1.38 46.18
N GLY A 703 -8.34 2.51 45.89
CA GLY A 703 -8.62 3.81 46.49
C GLY A 703 -7.78 3.99 47.76
N TYR A 704 -6.56 4.54 47.63
CA TYR A 704 -5.81 5.12 48.74
C TYR A 704 -5.09 6.39 48.27
N GLY A 705 -5.66 7.53 48.65
CA GLY A 705 -4.94 8.79 48.77
C GLY A 705 -4.06 8.77 50.02
N GLY A 706 -2.94 9.46 49.93
CA GLY A 706 -2.00 9.66 51.04
C GLY A 706 -1.25 10.96 50.82
N ASP A 707 -1.87 12.05 51.26
CA ASP A 707 -1.24 13.34 51.47
C ASP A 707 -0.11 13.21 52.50
N GLY A 708 1.00 13.90 52.24
CA GLY A 708 2.15 13.99 53.12
C GLY A 708 2.90 15.29 52.86
N ASP A 709 2.34 16.38 53.40
CA ASP A 709 2.95 17.69 53.54
C ASP A 709 4.14 17.69 54.53
N GLU A 710 4.96 18.75 54.38
CA GLU A 710 5.90 19.34 55.35
C GLU A 710 7.23 18.63 55.63
N ALA A 711 8.33 19.26 55.17
CA ALA A 711 9.18 20.04 56.06
C ALA A 711 10.24 20.85 55.29
N ASP A 712 10.30 22.14 55.63
CA ASP A 712 11.27 23.15 55.24
C ASP A 712 12.72 22.83 55.65
N GLY A 713 13.68 23.51 55.00
CA GLY A 713 14.83 24.04 55.74
C GLY A 713 16.19 24.07 55.02
N GLU A 714 16.61 25.30 54.72
CA GLU A 714 17.98 25.84 54.89
C GLU A 714 18.96 25.89 53.69
N ASP A 715 18.97 27.08 53.08
CA ASP A 715 20.10 27.94 52.69
C ASP A 715 21.55 27.45 52.87
N ALA A 716 22.29 27.45 51.77
CA ALA A 716 23.62 28.08 51.57
C ALA A 716 23.96 27.89 50.06
N GLY A 717 24.42 28.84 49.26
CA GLY A 717 25.24 30.02 49.50
C GLY A 717 26.29 30.06 48.38
N TYR A 718 26.15 31.04 47.47
CA TYR A 718 27.15 31.64 46.56
C TYR A 718 28.49 30.94 46.27
N ALA A 719 28.79 30.76 44.97
CA ALA A 719 30.05 31.23 44.37
C ALA A 719 29.95 31.27 42.83
N ASP A 720 29.90 32.49 42.29
CA ASP A 720 30.34 32.84 40.94
C ASP A 720 31.85 32.58 40.81
N GLU A 721 32.30 31.92 39.74
CA GLU A 721 33.63 32.20 39.18
C GLU A 721 33.56 32.31 37.65
N ALA A 722 34.11 33.42 37.19
CA ALA A 722 34.21 33.84 35.82
C ALA A 722 35.38 33.18 35.09
N GLY A 723 35.15 32.92 33.79
CA GLY A 723 36.03 33.32 32.69
C GLY A 723 37.39 32.63 32.56
N TYR A 724 37.60 31.98 31.42
CA TYR A 724 38.83 32.16 30.64
C TYR A 724 38.52 31.95 29.15
N GLY A 725 38.72 33.01 28.38
CA GLY A 725 38.80 32.96 26.92
C GLY A 725 40.14 32.37 26.47
N GLY A 726 40.14 31.85 25.25
CA GLY A 726 41.33 31.37 24.57
C GLY A 726 41.10 31.43 23.06
N ASP A 727 41.49 32.56 22.48
CA ASP A 727 41.71 32.74 21.05
C ASP A 727 42.81 31.79 20.56
N GLY A 728 42.65 31.28 19.34
CA GLY A 728 43.63 30.47 18.63
C GLY A 728 43.43 30.57 17.13
N ASP A 729 43.94 31.67 16.56
CA ASP A 729 44.30 31.80 15.15
C ASP A 729 45.56 30.98 14.81
N GLU A 730 45.83 30.81 13.50
CA GLU A 730 46.99 30.20 12.81
C GLU A 730 46.86 28.67 12.54
N ALA A 731 47.12 28.13 11.34
CA ALA A 731 47.69 28.67 10.10
C ALA A 731 47.39 27.75 8.91
N ASP A 732 47.61 28.30 7.72
CA ASP A 732 47.67 27.71 6.39
C ASP A 732 48.50 26.42 6.28
N GLY A 733 48.20 25.57 5.29
CA GLY A 733 49.07 24.46 4.92
C GLY A 733 48.55 23.49 3.85
N GLU A 734 48.74 23.91 2.60
CA GLU A 734 49.23 23.12 1.44
C GLU A 734 48.49 21.88 0.89
N ASP A 735 48.24 22.01 -0.41
CA ASP A 735 48.04 21.03 -1.47
C ASP A 735 48.80 19.70 -1.33
N ALA A 736 48.11 18.60 -1.62
CA ALA A 736 48.72 17.43 -2.23
C ALA A 736 47.70 16.61 -3.05
N ASP A 737 47.82 16.74 -4.36
CA ASP A 737 47.35 15.79 -5.38
C ASP A 737 47.73 14.34 -5.04
N ALA A 738 46.77 13.42 -5.13
CA ALA A 738 47.05 12.02 -5.45
C ALA A 738 45.81 11.37 -6.07
N GLY A 739 45.81 11.27 -7.41
CA GLY A 739 44.88 10.45 -8.16
C GLY A 739 45.01 8.97 -7.82
N GLY A 740 43.87 8.31 -7.63
CA GLY A 740 43.75 6.87 -7.47
C GLY A 740 42.67 6.33 -8.40
N ALA A 741 43.07 5.94 -9.62
CA ALA A 741 42.23 5.22 -10.56
C ALA A 741 41.95 3.80 -10.06
N TYR A 742 40.68 3.45 -9.83
CA TYR A 742 40.25 2.08 -9.64
C TYR A 742 39.75 1.52 -10.98
N GLY A 743 40.53 0.60 -11.54
CA GLY A 743 40.17 -0.18 -12.72
C GLY A 743 39.19 -1.30 -12.37
N TYR A 744 38.15 -1.43 -13.19
CA TYR A 744 37.27 -2.58 -13.23
C TYR A 744 37.99 -3.74 -13.94
N THR A 745 38.13 -4.88 -13.24
CA THR A 745 38.46 -6.18 -13.85
C THR A 745 37.18 -6.97 -14.03
N THR A 746 36.77 -7.13 -15.29
CA THR A 746 35.83 -8.16 -15.74
C THR A 746 36.54 -9.52 -15.71
N ALA A 747 35.98 -10.48 -14.97
CA ALA A 747 36.36 -11.89 -15.06
C ALA A 747 35.23 -12.62 -15.79
N ASP A 748 35.57 -13.10 -16.98
CA ASP A 748 34.81 -14.03 -17.81
C ASP A 748 35.45 -15.41 -17.67
N GLU A 749 34.61 -16.44 -17.89
CA GLU A 749 34.88 -17.87 -18.09
C GLU A 749 35.03 -18.83 -16.88
N GLY A 750 34.10 -19.79 -16.85
CA GLY A 750 34.06 -21.01 -16.03
C GLY A 750 32.76 -21.76 -16.25
#